data_AF-A0AA39YH49-F1
#
_entry.id   AF-A0AA39YH49-F1
#
_cell.length_a   1.000
_cell.length_b   1.000
_cell.length_c   1.000
_cell.angle_alpha   90.00
_cell.angle_beta   90.00
_cell.angle_gamma   90.00
#
_symmetry.space_group_name_H-M   'P 1'
#
loop_
_entity.id
_entity.type
_entity.pdbx_description
1 polymer ?
#
loop_
_entity_poly.entity_id
_entity_poly.type
_entity_poly.pdbx_seq_one_letter_code
_entity_poly.pdbx_strand_id
1 'polypeptide(L)'
;MRNGPAVNMKTDFKFSNLLGTVYCRGNLLFSPDGTHLYSPVGNRVTVFNLVDNKSWTLPFSHRKNIARIGLTPQGNLLLSVDEDGQAIFTSVPRRVVLYHFSFKSTVTALSFSPSGRHFAVGLGRKIEVWHVPSTPDSNAEGDLEFAPFVRHHTHAQHFDDVRHIEWSSDSRFFLSASKDLTARIWSLNPEGGFTPTVLSGHRQGVVGAWFSKDQETIYTVSKDGAVLDWQYTGRPDREDEMQDDDDMRWRIVKKHYFMQNSATLRCAAFHPESNLLVAGFSNGLFGLYEMPDFNMIHTLSISQNEIDFVTINKSGEWLAFGASKLGQLLVWEWQSESYILKQQGHPDAMNALEYAPDGQRIVTTADDGKIKVWDVESGFCIVTFTEHTSGVTACEFAKKGSVLFTASLDGSVRAWDLIRYRNFRTFTAPERLSFSCLAVDPSGEVVAAGSVDSFDIHIWSVQTGQLLDRLTGHEGPVSSLAFAPNGGLLVSGSWDRTARIWSIFDRTQTSEPLQLQSDILDIAFRPDSLQIAVSTLDGQLSFWTVSEAEQVAGLDGRRDVSGGRKITDRRTAANVSGTKAFSTIRYSTDGSCLLAGGNSKYICLYSVTTMVLLKKFTVSVNLSLSGTQEFLNSKLLTEAGPEGLLDDQGEASDLEARIDRSLPGSKRGDPSARKRMAEVRVNGVAFSPNGTAFCAASTEGLLIYSLDSTVQFDPFDLNMEITPASTLAVLQQEKDYLKALVMAFRLNEAGLIQRVFQAIPYTDIGLVVEQFPTVYVARLLRYVAAQTEQSPHVEFCLLWIKALVDKHGGWLTANRSKVDVELRIVARAVTKMKDEIRRLADENVYMVDYLLGQAREKPGETQALLEWSAQKDGEVKALPSSETQGLRFDDIMQDAAAESEEEWIGLE
;
A
#
# COMPACT_ATOMS: atom_id res chain seq x y z
N MET A 1 32.77 -9.40 35.02
CA MET A 1 31.32 -9.32 34.73
C MET A 1 31.08 -10.12 33.46
N ARG A 2 30.42 -11.28 33.55
CA ARG A 2 30.14 -12.13 32.39
C ARG A 2 29.14 -11.40 31.49
N ASN A 3 29.54 -11.10 30.26
CA ASN A 3 28.61 -10.68 29.21
C ASN A 3 27.54 -11.77 29.08
N GLY A 4 26.33 -11.51 29.57
CA GLY A 4 25.18 -12.34 29.26
C GLY A 4 25.00 -12.40 27.74
N PRO A 5 24.42 -13.49 27.19
CA PRO A 5 24.22 -13.62 25.76
C PRO A 5 23.48 -12.39 25.24
N ALA A 6 24.07 -11.71 24.26
CA ALA A 6 23.42 -10.59 23.60
C ALA A 6 22.06 -11.08 23.08
N VAL A 7 20.98 -10.37 23.44
CA VAL A 7 19.65 -10.61 22.87
C VAL A 7 19.74 -10.14 21.43
N ASN A 8 20.20 -11.02 20.54
CA ASN A 8 20.24 -10.74 19.10
C ASN A 8 18.80 -10.67 18.59
N MET A 9 18.52 -9.67 17.76
CA MET A 9 17.26 -9.57 17.04
C MET A 9 17.03 -10.84 16.19
N LYS A 10 15.80 -11.36 16.20
CA LYS A 10 15.42 -12.51 15.37
C LYS A 10 15.41 -12.09 13.89
N THR A 11 15.80 -13.02 13.02
CA THR A 11 16.00 -12.72 11.58
C THR A 11 15.09 -13.52 10.65
N ASP A 12 14.07 -14.22 11.18
CA ASP A 12 13.10 -14.95 10.35
C ASP A 12 12.00 -14.03 9.78
N PHE A 13 12.39 -13.12 8.90
CA PHE A 13 11.45 -12.25 8.21
C PHE A 13 10.63 -13.02 7.17
N LYS A 14 9.32 -12.79 7.14
CA LYS A 14 8.39 -13.24 6.11
C LYS A 14 7.84 -12.04 5.35
N PHE A 15 7.35 -12.29 4.14
CA PHE A 15 6.62 -11.28 3.39
C PHE A 15 5.32 -10.93 4.12
N SER A 16 5.09 -9.65 4.39
CA SER A 16 3.94 -9.15 5.16
C SER A 16 2.93 -8.45 4.27
N ASN A 17 3.37 -7.46 3.50
CA ASN A 17 2.51 -6.63 2.68
C ASN A 17 3.30 -6.02 1.51
N LEU A 18 2.60 -5.61 0.45
CA LEU A 18 3.12 -4.82 -0.66
C LEU A 18 2.40 -3.47 -0.65
N LEU A 19 3.17 -2.39 -0.53
CA LEU A 19 2.71 -1.01 -0.55
C LEU A 19 3.28 -0.26 -1.77
N GLY A 20 3.02 1.04 -1.90
CA GLY A 20 3.60 1.90 -2.93
C GLY A 20 2.97 1.75 -4.33
N THR A 21 2.23 0.67 -4.54
CA THR A 21 1.37 0.43 -5.69
C THR A 21 -0.01 -0.02 -5.21
N VAL A 22 -1.06 0.51 -5.83
CA VAL A 22 -2.45 0.26 -5.39
C VAL A 22 -3.23 -0.53 -6.46
N TYR A 23 -2.85 -0.33 -7.73
CA TYR A 23 -3.40 -1.06 -8.86
C TYR A 23 -2.34 -1.09 -9.98
N CYS A 24 -2.25 -2.21 -10.70
CA CYS A 24 -1.33 -2.36 -11.83
C CYS A 24 -2.10 -2.69 -13.11
N ARG A 25 -2.61 -3.92 -13.22
CA ARG A 25 -3.37 -4.41 -14.37
C ARG A 25 -4.27 -5.54 -13.90
N GLY A 26 -5.44 -5.68 -14.50
CA GLY A 26 -6.42 -6.74 -14.21
C GLY A 26 -7.76 -6.15 -13.78
N ASN A 27 -8.76 -6.99 -13.54
CA ASN A 27 -10.05 -6.49 -13.04
C ASN A 27 -10.01 -6.19 -11.53
N LEU A 28 -10.99 -5.42 -11.08
CA LEU A 28 -11.24 -5.10 -9.67
C LEU A 28 -12.46 -5.89 -9.19
N LEU A 29 -12.51 -6.19 -7.88
CA LEU A 29 -13.65 -6.85 -7.26
C LEU A 29 -13.96 -6.26 -5.88
N PHE A 30 -15.24 -6.13 -5.57
CA PHE A 30 -15.70 -5.92 -4.20
C PHE A 30 -15.97 -7.25 -3.50
N SER A 31 -15.87 -7.24 -2.17
CA SER A 31 -16.43 -8.29 -1.32
C SER A 31 -17.95 -8.34 -1.49
N PRO A 32 -18.59 -9.51 -1.26
CA PRO A 32 -20.06 -9.60 -1.23
C PRO A 32 -20.69 -8.70 -0.17
N ASP A 33 -19.94 -8.37 0.90
CA ASP A 33 -20.36 -7.44 1.96
C ASP A 33 -20.14 -5.96 1.56
N GLY A 34 -19.45 -5.71 0.45
CA GLY A 34 -19.13 -4.37 -0.06
C GLY A 34 -18.02 -3.60 0.66
N THR A 35 -17.47 -4.14 1.74
CA THR A 35 -16.47 -3.45 2.59
C THR A 35 -15.03 -3.61 2.12
N HIS A 36 -14.69 -4.74 1.49
CA HIS A 36 -13.33 -5.01 1.03
C HIS A 36 -13.22 -4.84 -0.48
N LEU A 37 -12.12 -4.24 -0.92
CA LEU A 37 -11.76 -4.09 -2.33
C LEU A 37 -10.53 -4.94 -2.64
N TYR A 38 -10.65 -5.82 -3.63
CA TYR A 38 -9.56 -6.65 -4.12
C TYR A 38 -8.97 -6.00 -5.37
N SER A 39 -7.69 -5.64 -5.31
CA SER A 39 -6.96 -5.09 -6.45
C SER A 39 -5.73 -5.93 -6.79
N PRO A 40 -5.50 -6.20 -8.09
CA PRO A 40 -4.26 -6.82 -8.54
C PRO A 40 -3.12 -5.81 -8.61
N VAL A 41 -2.02 -6.14 -7.93
CA VAL A 41 -0.77 -5.37 -7.86
C VAL A 41 0.37 -6.23 -8.40
N GLY A 42 0.66 -6.08 -9.70
CA GLY A 42 1.59 -6.92 -10.42
C GLY A 42 1.13 -8.38 -10.45
N ASN A 43 1.84 -9.25 -9.75
CA ASN A 43 1.58 -10.68 -9.64
C ASN A 43 0.92 -11.11 -8.30
N ARG A 44 0.48 -10.15 -7.48
CA ARG A 44 -0.19 -10.36 -6.18
C ARG A 44 -1.54 -9.66 -6.13
N VAL A 45 -2.34 -9.99 -5.12
CA VAL A 45 -3.64 -9.34 -4.85
C VAL A 45 -3.61 -8.71 -3.47
N THR A 46 -3.86 -7.40 -3.43
CA THR A 46 -4.06 -6.61 -2.21
C THR A 46 -5.54 -6.54 -1.88
N VAL A 47 -5.85 -6.69 -0.59
CA VAL A 47 -7.19 -6.53 -0.04
C VAL A 47 -7.19 -5.28 0.82
N PHE A 48 -8.00 -4.30 0.42
CA PHE A 48 -8.22 -3.08 1.18
C PHE A 48 -9.55 -3.18 1.91
N ASN A 49 -9.51 -3.19 3.25
CA ASN A 49 -10.70 -3.01 4.06
C ASN A 49 -10.95 -1.51 4.24
N LEU A 50 -12.01 -1.02 3.59
CA LEU A 50 -12.35 0.41 3.53
C LEU A 50 -13.03 0.91 4.81
N VAL A 51 -13.52 0.01 5.66
CA VAL A 51 -14.20 0.37 6.92
C VAL A 51 -13.19 0.50 8.06
N ASP A 52 -12.29 -0.49 8.20
CA ASP A 52 -11.31 -0.50 9.29
C ASP A 52 -9.99 0.21 8.92
N ASN A 53 -9.87 0.74 7.70
CA ASN A 53 -8.63 1.30 7.14
C ASN A 53 -7.42 0.36 7.28
N LYS A 54 -7.59 -0.89 6.84
CA LYS A 54 -6.51 -1.90 6.87
C LYS A 54 -6.24 -2.45 5.49
N SER A 55 -4.98 -2.77 5.22
CA SER A 55 -4.58 -3.50 4.03
C SER A 55 -3.76 -4.74 4.36
N TRP A 56 -3.87 -5.74 3.50
CA TRP A 56 -2.92 -6.83 3.47
C TRP A 56 -2.82 -7.40 2.05
N THR A 57 -1.68 -8.01 1.76
CA THR A 57 -1.45 -8.71 0.50
C THR A 57 -1.55 -10.21 0.72
N LEU A 58 -2.22 -10.91 -0.18
CA LEU A 58 -2.29 -12.37 -0.10
C LEU A 58 -0.88 -12.97 -0.31
N PRO A 59 -0.51 -14.05 0.41
CA PRO A 59 0.88 -14.49 0.48
C PRO A 59 1.38 -15.15 -0.81
N PHE A 60 0.49 -15.53 -1.72
CA PHE A 60 0.86 -16.12 -3.01
C PHE A 60 1.49 -15.09 -3.95
N SER A 61 2.15 -15.61 -4.98
CA SER A 61 2.71 -14.82 -6.07
C SER A 61 2.56 -15.58 -7.37
N HIS A 62 1.99 -14.95 -8.39
CA HIS A 62 1.98 -15.48 -9.76
C HIS A 62 3.35 -15.37 -10.42
N ARG A 63 3.53 -16.12 -11.51
CA ARG A 63 4.73 -16.03 -12.35
C ARG A 63 4.67 -14.88 -13.34
N LYS A 64 3.49 -14.40 -13.72
CA LYS A 64 3.30 -13.18 -14.51
C LYS A 64 2.31 -12.25 -13.83
N ASN A 65 2.09 -11.08 -14.41
CA ASN A 65 1.05 -10.17 -13.95
C ASN A 65 -0.33 -10.84 -13.98
N ILE A 66 -1.20 -10.43 -13.05
CA ILE A 66 -2.56 -10.93 -12.96
C ILE A 66 -3.42 -10.32 -14.07
N ALA A 67 -4.14 -11.15 -14.80
CA ALA A 67 -5.09 -10.72 -15.82
C ALA A 67 -6.53 -10.68 -15.27
N ARG A 68 -6.89 -11.69 -14.46
CA ARG A 68 -8.24 -11.85 -13.92
C ARG A 68 -8.21 -12.30 -12.46
N ILE A 69 -9.14 -11.78 -11.69
CA ILE A 69 -9.54 -12.26 -10.38
C ILE A 69 -11.04 -12.55 -10.42
N GLY A 70 -11.46 -13.59 -9.72
CA GLY A 70 -12.84 -13.95 -9.50
C GLY A 70 -13.01 -14.38 -8.06
N LEU A 71 -14.10 -13.97 -7.44
CA LEU A 71 -14.40 -14.27 -6.05
C LEU A 71 -15.74 -14.99 -5.99
N THR A 72 -15.82 -16.05 -5.19
CA THR A 72 -17.09 -16.76 -4.98
C THR A 72 -18.10 -15.83 -4.30
N PRO A 73 -19.41 -15.95 -4.60
CA PRO A 73 -20.44 -15.10 -3.97
C PRO A 73 -20.52 -15.18 -2.44
N GLN A 74 -19.98 -16.23 -1.83
CA GLN A 74 -19.85 -16.38 -0.37
C GLN A 74 -18.68 -15.59 0.24
N GLY A 75 -17.72 -15.15 -0.59
CA GLY A 75 -16.55 -14.38 -0.16
C GLY A 75 -15.39 -15.17 0.42
N ASN A 76 -15.49 -16.50 0.51
CA ASN A 76 -14.46 -17.35 1.11
C ASN A 76 -13.32 -17.73 0.14
N LEU A 77 -13.61 -17.89 -1.16
CA LEU A 77 -12.66 -18.40 -2.13
C LEU A 77 -12.38 -17.37 -3.23
N LEU A 78 -11.10 -17.20 -3.55
CA LEU A 78 -10.62 -16.34 -4.62
C LEU A 78 -9.86 -17.18 -5.65
N LEU A 79 -10.22 -17.04 -6.92
CA LEU A 79 -9.48 -17.56 -8.07
C LEU A 79 -8.80 -16.39 -8.78
N SER A 80 -7.47 -16.42 -8.82
CA SER A 80 -6.65 -15.44 -9.53
C SER A 80 -5.95 -16.10 -10.69
N VAL A 81 -5.86 -15.42 -11.84
CA VAL A 81 -5.31 -15.95 -13.08
C VAL A 81 -4.32 -14.97 -13.69
N ASP A 82 -3.14 -15.47 -14.06
CA ASP A 82 -2.10 -14.71 -14.74
C ASP A 82 -2.34 -14.56 -16.26
N GLU A 83 -1.47 -13.80 -16.92
CA GLU A 83 -1.52 -13.57 -18.36
C GLU A 83 -1.42 -14.86 -19.20
N ASP A 84 -0.76 -15.92 -18.72
CA ASP A 84 -0.60 -17.19 -19.44
C ASP A 84 -1.73 -18.20 -19.15
N GLY A 85 -2.66 -17.87 -18.25
CA GLY A 85 -3.73 -18.74 -17.81
C GLY A 85 -3.34 -19.71 -16.69
N GLN A 86 -2.29 -19.43 -15.93
CA GLN A 86 -2.04 -20.09 -14.64
C GLN A 86 -2.95 -19.49 -13.58
N ALA A 87 -3.71 -20.35 -12.92
CA ALA A 87 -4.67 -20.02 -11.90
C ALA A 87 -4.20 -20.46 -10.51
N ILE A 88 -4.42 -19.61 -9.53
CA ILE A 88 -4.19 -19.89 -8.11
C ILE A 88 -5.53 -19.71 -7.39
N PHE A 89 -5.95 -20.78 -6.73
CA PHE A 89 -7.15 -20.82 -5.91
C PHE A 89 -6.77 -20.71 -4.43
N THR A 90 -7.32 -19.71 -3.73
CA THR A 90 -6.93 -19.37 -2.36
C THR A 90 -8.15 -19.22 -1.46
N SER A 91 -8.00 -19.63 -0.20
CA SER A 91 -8.94 -19.29 0.87
C SER A 91 -8.61 -17.90 1.39
N VAL A 92 -9.58 -16.98 1.32
CA VAL A 92 -9.42 -15.59 1.76
C VAL A 92 -9.40 -15.47 3.29
N PRO A 93 -10.30 -16.11 4.06
CA PRO A 93 -10.29 -15.98 5.53
C PRO A 93 -9.01 -16.50 6.17
N ARG A 94 -8.51 -17.64 5.71
CA ARG A 94 -7.26 -18.25 6.20
C ARG A 94 -6.00 -17.74 5.49
N ARG A 95 -6.16 -17.02 4.37
CA ARG A 95 -5.06 -16.49 3.55
C ARG A 95 -4.08 -17.57 3.09
N VAL A 96 -4.58 -18.74 2.71
CA VAL A 96 -3.77 -19.89 2.30
C VAL A 96 -4.11 -20.32 0.87
N VAL A 97 -3.08 -20.67 0.11
CA VAL A 97 -3.25 -21.24 -1.23
C VAL A 97 -3.74 -22.67 -1.11
N LEU A 98 -4.82 -23.00 -1.83
CA LEU A 98 -5.39 -24.34 -1.86
C LEU A 98 -4.89 -25.10 -3.09
N TYR A 99 -5.07 -24.54 -4.29
CA TYR A 99 -4.79 -25.25 -5.54
C TYR A 99 -4.09 -24.37 -6.58
N HIS A 100 -3.26 -25.01 -7.39
CA HIS A 100 -2.70 -24.44 -8.62
C HIS A 100 -3.30 -25.17 -9.82
N PHE A 101 -3.79 -24.42 -10.79
CA PHE A 101 -4.42 -24.94 -12.00
C PHE A 101 -3.93 -24.18 -13.23
N SER A 102 -3.98 -24.77 -14.43
CA SER A 102 -3.58 -24.07 -15.65
C SER A 102 -4.58 -24.33 -16.78
N PHE A 103 -5.13 -23.24 -17.32
CA PHE A 103 -6.06 -23.25 -18.45
C PHE A 103 -5.38 -23.43 -19.81
N LYS A 104 -4.03 -23.40 -19.87
CA LYS A 104 -3.19 -23.55 -21.08
C LYS A 104 -3.41 -22.49 -22.18
N SER A 105 -4.21 -21.47 -21.92
CA SER A 105 -4.54 -20.38 -22.85
C SER A 105 -4.82 -19.12 -22.05
N THR A 106 -4.67 -17.96 -22.69
CA THR A 106 -4.88 -16.66 -22.05
C THR A 106 -6.35 -16.52 -21.63
N VAL A 107 -6.57 -16.13 -20.37
CA VAL A 107 -7.92 -15.94 -19.83
C VAL A 107 -8.33 -14.48 -20.00
N THR A 108 -9.36 -14.26 -20.82
CA THR A 108 -9.85 -12.92 -21.17
C THR A 108 -11.08 -12.52 -20.34
N ALA A 109 -11.89 -13.49 -19.93
CA ALA A 109 -13.08 -13.29 -19.10
C ALA A 109 -13.18 -14.40 -18.04
N LEU A 110 -13.66 -14.04 -16.85
CA LEU A 110 -13.86 -14.96 -15.74
C LEU A 110 -15.04 -14.46 -14.92
N SER A 111 -16.01 -15.33 -14.64
CA SER A 111 -17.15 -14.98 -13.79
C SER A 111 -17.68 -16.19 -13.03
N PHE A 112 -17.91 -16.02 -11.73
CA PHE A 112 -18.51 -17.04 -10.86
C PHE A 112 -20.03 -17.00 -10.98
N SER A 113 -20.66 -18.18 -10.96
CA SER A 113 -22.11 -18.26 -10.87
C SER A 113 -22.61 -17.68 -9.53
N PRO A 114 -23.74 -16.96 -9.49
CA PRO A 114 -24.32 -16.45 -8.25
C PRO A 114 -24.67 -17.54 -7.22
N SER A 115 -24.93 -18.78 -7.68
CA SER A 115 -25.13 -19.93 -6.80
C SER A 115 -23.84 -20.47 -6.17
N GLY A 116 -22.67 -20.05 -6.66
CA GLY A 116 -21.35 -20.44 -6.16
C GLY A 116 -20.91 -21.86 -6.53
N ARG A 117 -21.68 -22.60 -7.33
CA ARG A 117 -21.37 -24.00 -7.70
C ARG A 117 -20.54 -24.12 -8.97
N HIS A 118 -20.65 -23.14 -9.86
CA HIS A 118 -19.95 -23.12 -11.15
C HIS A 118 -19.19 -21.80 -11.33
N PHE A 119 -18.23 -21.81 -12.23
CA PHE A 119 -17.64 -20.61 -12.79
C PHE A 119 -17.40 -20.80 -14.28
N ALA A 120 -17.53 -19.72 -15.04
CA ALA A 120 -17.31 -19.71 -16.48
C ALA A 120 -16.04 -18.90 -16.79
N VAL A 121 -15.26 -19.41 -17.74
CA VAL A 121 -14.00 -18.81 -18.18
C VAL A 121 -13.97 -18.70 -19.70
N GLY A 122 -13.52 -17.54 -20.20
CA GLY A 122 -13.25 -17.28 -21.61
C GLY A 122 -11.77 -17.50 -21.90
N LEU A 123 -11.48 -18.45 -22.79
CA LEU A 123 -10.15 -18.85 -23.27
C LEU A 123 -10.03 -18.49 -24.75
N GLY A 124 -9.68 -17.23 -25.05
CA GLY A 124 -9.79 -16.68 -26.40
C GLY A 124 -11.23 -16.84 -26.92
N ARG A 125 -11.42 -17.59 -28.00
CA ARG A 125 -12.76 -17.90 -28.57
C ARG A 125 -13.56 -19.00 -27.87
N LYS A 126 -12.96 -19.75 -26.95
CA LYS A 126 -13.64 -20.86 -26.24
C LYS A 126 -14.20 -20.37 -24.92
N ILE A 127 -15.35 -20.89 -24.54
CA ILE A 127 -15.91 -20.73 -23.20
C ILE A 127 -15.89 -22.11 -22.53
N GLU A 128 -15.36 -22.18 -21.32
CA GLU A 128 -15.45 -23.37 -20.49
C GLU A 128 -16.21 -23.06 -19.20
N VAL A 129 -17.12 -23.95 -18.83
CA VAL A 129 -17.83 -23.89 -17.56
C VAL A 129 -17.29 -25.01 -16.69
N TRP A 130 -16.86 -24.65 -15.48
CA TRP A 130 -16.20 -25.54 -14.52
C TRP A 130 -17.00 -25.57 -13.22
N HIS A 131 -16.92 -26.69 -12.51
CA HIS A 131 -17.39 -26.78 -11.14
C HIS A 131 -16.42 -26.07 -10.19
N VAL A 132 -16.97 -25.39 -9.19
CA VAL A 132 -16.20 -24.90 -8.05
C VAL A 132 -15.81 -26.10 -7.20
N PRO A 133 -14.52 -26.28 -6.90
CA PRO A 133 -14.07 -27.45 -6.14
C PRO A 133 -14.60 -27.42 -4.71
N SER A 134 -14.86 -28.61 -4.15
CA SER A 134 -15.10 -28.74 -2.72
C SER A 134 -13.82 -28.40 -1.97
N THR A 135 -13.92 -27.58 -0.93
CA THR A 135 -12.76 -27.14 -0.15
C THR A 135 -12.80 -27.70 1.27
N PRO A 136 -11.63 -27.90 1.90
CA PRO A 136 -11.55 -28.32 3.30
C PRO A 136 -12.22 -27.33 4.27
N ASP A 137 -12.41 -26.08 3.84
CA ASP A 137 -13.14 -25.08 4.62
C ASP A 137 -14.66 -25.34 4.65
N SER A 138 -15.19 -26.04 3.64
CA SER A 138 -16.63 -26.36 3.52
C SER A 138 -17.02 -27.73 4.06
N ASN A 139 -16.11 -28.72 4.00
CA ASN A 139 -16.35 -30.09 4.43
C ASN A 139 -15.44 -30.47 5.60
N ALA A 140 -16.02 -30.83 6.75
CA ALA A 140 -15.27 -31.11 7.98
C ALA A 140 -14.30 -32.32 7.88
N GLU A 141 -14.57 -33.27 6.98
CA GLU A 141 -13.73 -34.45 6.72
C GLU A 141 -13.00 -34.37 5.36
N GLY A 142 -13.07 -33.24 4.66
CA GLY A 142 -12.53 -33.10 3.30
C GLY A 142 -11.04 -32.79 3.28
N ASP A 143 -10.27 -33.57 2.53
CA ASP A 143 -8.86 -33.31 2.23
C ASP A 143 -8.67 -32.60 0.88
N LEU A 144 -7.44 -32.15 0.60
CA LEU A 144 -7.09 -31.59 -0.70
C LEU A 144 -7.05 -32.69 -1.76
N GLU A 145 -7.88 -32.56 -2.80
CA GLU A 145 -7.88 -33.47 -3.94
C GLU A 145 -6.77 -33.12 -4.94
N PHE A 146 -6.25 -34.13 -5.67
CA PHE A 146 -5.19 -33.90 -6.66
C PHE A 146 -5.65 -33.07 -7.87
N ALA A 147 -6.87 -33.32 -8.35
CA ALA A 147 -7.45 -32.64 -9.51
C ALA A 147 -8.90 -32.22 -9.20
N PRO A 148 -9.07 -31.13 -8.42
CA PRO A 148 -10.37 -30.78 -7.84
C PRO A 148 -11.30 -30.08 -8.86
N PHE A 149 -10.73 -29.54 -9.95
CA PHE A 149 -11.50 -28.84 -10.98
C PHE A 149 -12.07 -29.84 -11.98
N VAL A 150 -13.40 -29.99 -11.96
CA VAL A 150 -14.14 -30.81 -12.93
C VAL A 150 -14.79 -29.88 -13.96
N ARG A 151 -14.51 -30.12 -15.25
CA ARG A 151 -15.12 -29.34 -16.33
C ARG A 151 -16.54 -29.83 -16.58
N HIS A 152 -17.51 -28.90 -16.58
CA HIS A 152 -18.90 -29.18 -16.90
C HIS A 152 -19.10 -29.17 -18.43
N HIS A 153 -18.86 -28.02 -19.07
CA HIS A 153 -19.09 -27.83 -20.50
C HIS A 153 -17.97 -27.04 -21.19
N THR A 154 -17.88 -27.19 -22.51
CA THR A 154 -17.05 -26.36 -23.38
C THR A 154 -17.86 -25.93 -24.61
N HIS A 155 -17.85 -24.63 -24.88
CA HIS A 155 -18.53 -24.02 -26.02
C HIS A 155 -17.48 -23.32 -26.89
N ALA A 156 -17.49 -23.61 -28.20
CA ALA A 156 -16.51 -23.10 -29.15
C ALA A 156 -17.18 -22.45 -30.37
N GLN A 157 -18.37 -21.89 -30.19
CA GLN A 157 -19.13 -21.33 -31.31
C GLN A 157 -18.83 -19.86 -31.60
N HIS A 158 -18.10 -19.16 -30.72
CA HIS A 158 -17.58 -17.81 -30.99
C HIS A 158 -16.43 -17.84 -31.99
N PHE A 159 -16.26 -16.74 -32.73
CA PHE A 159 -15.26 -16.64 -33.80
C PHE A 159 -14.00 -15.88 -33.38
N ASP A 160 -14.10 -14.99 -32.39
CA ASP A 160 -13.01 -14.19 -31.84
C ASP A 160 -13.05 -14.21 -30.29
N ASP A 161 -12.17 -13.45 -29.65
CA ASP A 161 -12.00 -13.43 -28.20
C ASP A 161 -13.27 -13.05 -27.43
N VAL A 162 -13.61 -13.86 -26.43
CA VAL A 162 -14.67 -13.59 -25.46
C VAL A 162 -14.17 -12.54 -24.46
N ARG A 163 -14.81 -11.38 -24.40
CA ARG A 163 -14.40 -10.24 -23.57
C ARG A 163 -15.08 -10.19 -22.21
N HIS A 164 -16.34 -10.60 -22.14
CA HIS A 164 -17.15 -10.53 -20.94
C HIS A 164 -18.05 -11.76 -20.82
N ILE A 165 -18.26 -12.22 -19.59
CA ILE A 165 -19.20 -13.29 -19.27
C ILE A 165 -20.02 -12.82 -18.07
N GLU A 166 -21.35 -12.85 -18.20
CA GLU A 166 -22.27 -12.46 -17.15
C GLU A 166 -23.26 -13.59 -16.87
N TRP A 167 -23.48 -13.92 -15.60
CA TRP A 167 -24.46 -14.94 -15.23
C TRP A 167 -25.84 -14.32 -14.99
N SER A 168 -26.87 -15.11 -15.25
CA SER A 168 -28.24 -14.83 -14.78
C SER A 168 -28.33 -14.89 -13.26
N SER A 169 -29.28 -14.16 -12.67
CA SER A 169 -29.49 -14.13 -11.22
C SER A 169 -29.88 -15.51 -10.64
N ASP A 170 -30.49 -16.38 -11.45
CA ASP A 170 -30.83 -17.75 -11.07
C ASP A 170 -29.73 -18.78 -11.41
N SER A 171 -28.62 -18.33 -12.01
CA SER A 171 -27.48 -19.14 -12.46
C SER A 171 -27.78 -20.22 -13.51
N ARG A 172 -28.94 -20.17 -14.19
CA ARG A 172 -29.30 -21.13 -15.25
C ARG A 172 -28.74 -20.74 -16.61
N PHE A 173 -28.71 -19.44 -16.91
CA PHE A 173 -28.18 -18.90 -18.15
C PHE A 173 -26.93 -18.05 -17.91
N PHE A 174 -26.13 -17.86 -18.94
CA PHE A 174 -25.08 -16.85 -18.95
C PHE A 174 -24.94 -16.22 -20.33
N LEU A 175 -24.59 -14.95 -20.34
CA LEU A 175 -24.27 -14.18 -21.53
C LEU A 175 -22.77 -14.20 -21.75
N SER A 176 -22.39 -14.14 -23.02
CA SER A 176 -21.01 -13.93 -23.41
C SER A 176 -20.96 -12.84 -24.47
N ALA A 177 -20.11 -11.85 -24.26
CA ALA A 177 -19.83 -10.80 -25.22
C ALA A 177 -18.48 -11.07 -25.88
N SER A 178 -18.43 -10.96 -27.20
CA SER A 178 -17.26 -11.31 -27.99
C SER A 178 -16.78 -10.14 -28.85
N LYS A 179 -15.49 -10.17 -29.19
CA LYS A 179 -14.86 -9.25 -30.13
C LYS A 179 -15.39 -9.43 -31.56
N ASP A 180 -16.05 -10.56 -31.86
CA ASP A 180 -16.68 -10.86 -33.16
C ASP A 180 -18.00 -10.11 -33.44
N LEU A 181 -18.26 -9.02 -32.70
CA LEU A 181 -19.45 -8.15 -32.81
C LEU A 181 -20.77 -8.81 -32.36
N THR A 182 -20.72 -10.01 -31.78
CA THR A 182 -21.91 -10.71 -31.29
C THR A 182 -21.89 -10.94 -29.78
N ALA A 183 -23.09 -10.98 -29.19
CA ALA A 183 -23.31 -11.55 -27.87
C ALA A 183 -24.10 -12.85 -28.01
N ARG A 184 -23.89 -13.81 -27.10
CA ARG A 184 -24.60 -15.11 -27.12
C ARG A 184 -25.15 -15.46 -25.76
N ILE A 185 -26.33 -16.08 -25.77
CA ILE A 185 -27.01 -16.62 -24.60
C ILE A 185 -26.76 -18.11 -24.55
N TRP A 186 -26.29 -18.59 -23.39
CA TRP A 186 -26.01 -19.99 -23.13
C TRP A 186 -26.84 -20.46 -21.94
N SER A 187 -27.23 -21.73 -21.95
CA SER A 187 -27.79 -22.41 -20.79
C SER A 187 -26.73 -23.29 -20.14
N LEU A 188 -26.80 -23.43 -18.82
CA LEU A 188 -25.94 -24.33 -18.07
C LEU A 188 -26.26 -25.79 -18.38
N ASN A 189 -27.56 -26.13 -18.40
CA ASN A 189 -28.07 -27.44 -18.78
C ASN A 189 -29.00 -27.30 -20.01
N PRO A 190 -29.30 -28.39 -20.73
CA PRO A 190 -30.33 -28.37 -21.76
C PRO A 190 -31.71 -28.05 -21.14
N GLU A 191 -32.27 -26.88 -21.47
CA GLU A 191 -33.58 -26.41 -21.01
C GLU A 191 -34.64 -26.59 -22.12
N GLY A 192 -35.86 -26.95 -21.73
CA GLY A 192 -36.97 -27.09 -22.69
C GLY A 192 -37.35 -25.75 -23.31
N GLY A 193 -37.44 -25.68 -24.63
CA GLY A 193 -37.81 -24.44 -25.36
C GLY A 193 -36.67 -23.43 -25.52
N PHE A 194 -35.45 -23.72 -25.07
CA PHE A 194 -34.30 -22.83 -25.23
C PHE A 194 -33.30 -23.37 -26.26
N THR A 195 -32.99 -22.54 -27.26
CA THR A 195 -31.86 -22.77 -28.17
C THR A 195 -30.82 -21.68 -27.98
N PRO A 196 -29.52 -22.02 -27.86
CA PRO A 196 -28.45 -21.02 -27.78
C PRO A 196 -28.57 -20.02 -28.93
N THR A 197 -28.86 -18.77 -28.59
CA THR A 197 -29.20 -17.72 -29.55
C THR A 197 -28.07 -16.70 -29.63
N VAL A 198 -27.86 -16.17 -30.85
CA VAL A 198 -26.90 -15.11 -31.12
C VAL A 198 -27.62 -13.76 -31.25
N LEU A 199 -27.06 -12.76 -30.60
CA LEU A 199 -27.47 -11.36 -30.65
C LEU A 199 -26.46 -10.62 -31.54
N SER A 200 -26.86 -10.33 -32.77
CA SER A 200 -26.01 -9.70 -33.79
C SER A 200 -26.57 -8.34 -34.21
N GLY A 201 -25.74 -7.30 -34.20
CA GLY A 201 -26.18 -5.96 -34.62
C GLY A 201 -25.22 -4.81 -34.35
N HIS A 202 -24.03 -5.07 -33.81
CA HIS A 202 -23.03 -4.05 -33.48
C HIS A 202 -22.08 -3.75 -34.65
N ARG A 203 -21.40 -2.60 -34.58
CA ARG A 203 -20.39 -2.18 -35.58
C ARG A 203 -18.95 -2.48 -35.15
N GLN A 204 -18.71 -2.49 -33.83
CA GLN A 204 -17.45 -2.91 -33.21
C GLN A 204 -17.73 -3.98 -32.17
N GLY A 205 -16.66 -4.63 -31.68
CA GLY A 205 -16.76 -5.71 -30.69
C GLY A 205 -17.57 -5.32 -29.45
N VAL A 206 -18.30 -6.30 -28.90
CA VAL A 206 -19.15 -6.10 -27.74
C VAL A 206 -18.27 -6.10 -26.49
N VAL A 207 -18.35 -5.04 -25.69
CA VAL A 207 -17.58 -4.89 -24.44
C VAL A 207 -18.22 -5.71 -23.33
N GLY A 208 -19.54 -5.66 -23.22
CA GLY A 208 -20.29 -6.41 -22.22
C GLY A 208 -21.75 -6.61 -22.60
N ALA A 209 -22.36 -7.63 -21.99
CA ALA A 209 -23.76 -7.98 -22.14
C ALA A 209 -24.31 -8.38 -20.78
N TRP A 210 -25.46 -7.82 -20.39
CA TRP A 210 -26.05 -8.00 -19.06
C TRP A 210 -27.54 -8.29 -19.15
N PHE A 211 -28.04 -9.06 -18.19
CA PHE A 211 -29.47 -9.26 -17.99
C PHE A 211 -30.06 -8.10 -17.17
N SER A 212 -31.31 -7.75 -17.45
CA SER A 212 -32.18 -7.09 -16.48
C SER A 212 -32.43 -8.01 -15.27
N LYS A 213 -32.86 -7.42 -14.16
CA LYS A 213 -33.30 -8.15 -12.96
C LYS A 213 -34.31 -9.26 -13.28
N ASP A 214 -35.27 -8.96 -14.14
CA ASP A 214 -36.34 -9.90 -14.52
C ASP A 214 -35.90 -10.82 -15.68
N GLN A 215 -34.70 -10.60 -16.24
CA GLN A 215 -34.07 -11.37 -17.33
C GLN A 215 -34.82 -11.34 -18.68
N GLU A 216 -35.88 -10.55 -18.79
CA GLU A 216 -36.64 -10.36 -20.05
C GLU A 216 -35.93 -9.43 -21.04
N THR A 217 -35.21 -8.44 -20.52
CA THR A 217 -34.40 -7.52 -21.33
C THR A 217 -32.92 -7.84 -21.18
N ILE A 218 -32.20 -7.80 -22.30
CA ILE A 218 -30.74 -7.95 -22.33
C ILE A 218 -30.15 -6.67 -22.88
N TYR A 219 -29.21 -6.09 -22.15
CA TYR A 219 -28.46 -4.92 -22.56
C TYR A 219 -27.12 -5.36 -23.14
N THR A 220 -26.81 -4.91 -24.35
CA THR A 220 -25.51 -5.13 -24.97
C THR A 220 -24.83 -3.81 -25.24
N VAL A 221 -23.57 -3.68 -24.85
CA VAL A 221 -22.80 -2.45 -25.01
C VAL A 221 -21.55 -2.73 -25.84
N SER A 222 -21.35 -1.97 -26.92
CA SER A 222 -20.21 -2.13 -27.84
C SER A 222 -19.16 -1.04 -27.70
N LYS A 223 -17.96 -1.34 -28.23
CA LYS A 223 -16.76 -0.48 -28.14
C LYS A 223 -16.93 0.89 -28.79
N ASP A 224 -17.76 0.99 -29.82
CA ASP A 224 -18.14 2.24 -30.50
C ASP A 224 -19.10 3.12 -29.68
N GLY A 225 -19.51 2.67 -28.49
CA GLY A 225 -20.34 3.44 -27.57
C GLY A 225 -21.84 3.36 -27.85
N ALA A 226 -22.30 2.26 -28.46
CA ALA A 226 -23.71 1.96 -28.64
C ALA A 226 -24.20 0.98 -27.55
N VAL A 227 -25.42 1.23 -27.06
CA VAL A 227 -26.17 0.35 -26.15
C VAL A 227 -27.42 -0.12 -26.89
N LEU A 228 -27.64 -1.43 -26.96
CA LEU A 228 -28.82 -2.02 -27.59
C LEU A 228 -29.63 -2.80 -26.57
N ASP A 229 -30.95 -2.60 -26.62
CA ASP A 229 -31.92 -3.30 -25.79
C ASP A 229 -32.52 -4.45 -26.59
N TRP A 230 -32.36 -5.66 -26.07
CA TRP A 230 -32.91 -6.87 -26.67
C TRP A 230 -34.09 -7.37 -25.85
N GLN A 231 -35.20 -7.68 -26.53
CA GLN A 231 -36.37 -8.32 -25.94
C GLN A 231 -36.82 -9.48 -26.82
N TYR A 232 -37.47 -10.47 -26.21
CA TYR A 232 -38.05 -11.60 -26.90
C TYR A 232 -39.46 -11.25 -27.39
N THR A 233 -39.58 -10.79 -28.64
CA THR A 233 -40.84 -10.27 -29.19
C THR A 233 -41.15 -10.80 -30.58
N GLY A 234 -42.44 -10.77 -30.95
CA GLY A 234 -42.92 -11.10 -32.29
C GLY A 234 -42.50 -10.07 -33.35
N ARG A 235 -42.83 -10.33 -34.62
CA ARG A 235 -42.60 -9.35 -35.69
C ARG A 235 -43.59 -8.18 -35.56
N PRO A 236 -43.13 -6.93 -35.79
CA PRO A 236 -44.01 -5.76 -35.75
C PRO A 236 -45.09 -5.73 -36.86
N ASP A 237 -44.95 -6.52 -37.93
CA ASP A 237 -45.86 -6.50 -39.10
C ASP A 237 -47.15 -7.36 -38.96
N ARG A 238 -47.43 -7.96 -37.80
CA ARG A 238 -48.66 -8.75 -37.55
C ARG A 238 -49.39 -8.21 -36.32
N GLU A 239 -50.20 -7.17 -36.49
CA GLU A 239 -50.93 -6.55 -35.36
C GLU A 239 -52.29 -7.21 -35.04
N ASP A 240 -52.85 -8.13 -35.84
CA ASP A 240 -54.28 -8.49 -35.69
C ASP A 240 -54.69 -9.99 -35.67
N GLU A 241 -53.77 -10.95 -35.56
CA GLU A 241 -54.17 -12.35 -35.30
C GLU A 241 -53.33 -12.94 -34.18
N MET A 242 -53.99 -13.70 -33.29
CA MET A 242 -53.44 -14.36 -32.10
C MET A 242 -51.94 -14.65 -32.25
N GLN A 243 -51.10 -14.01 -31.43
CA GLN A 243 -49.65 -14.23 -31.47
C GLN A 243 -49.39 -15.72 -31.13
N ASP A 244 -49.12 -16.51 -32.16
CA ASP A 244 -48.56 -17.84 -31.98
C ASP A 244 -47.18 -17.68 -31.33
N ASP A 245 -46.97 -18.31 -30.17
CA ASP A 245 -45.68 -18.34 -29.45
C ASP A 245 -44.52 -18.84 -30.35
N ASP A 246 -44.84 -19.52 -31.47
CA ASP A 246 -43.88 -20.13 -32.39
C ASP A 246 -43.06 -19.14 -33.27
N ASP A 247 -43.35 -17.83 -33.34
CA ASP A 247 -42.55 -16.84 -34.14
C ASP A 247 -41.85 -15.75 -33.31
N MET A 248 -41.78 -15.89 -31.98
CA MET A 248 -41.04 -14.96 -31.13
C MET A 248 -39.52 -15.13 -31.28
N ARG A 249 -38.79 -14.01 -31.36
CA ARG A 249 -37.32 -14.00 -31.46
C ARG A 249 -36.72 -12.86 -30.64
N TRP A 250 -35.47 -13.03 -30.22
CA TRP A 250 -34.70 -11.93 -29.65
C TRP A 250 -34.47 -10.85 -30.72
N ARG A 251 -35.05 -9.67 -30.51
CA ARG A 251 -35.00 -8.52 -31.42
C ARG A 251 -34.55 -7.27 -30.68
N ILE A 252 -33.94 -6.35 -31.42
CA ILE A 252 -33.53 -5.05 -30.90
C ILE A 252 -34.76 -4.14 -30.83
N VAL A 253 -35.10 -3.66 -29.65
CA VAL A 253 -36.23 -2.74 -29.44
C VAL A 253 -35.77 -1.29 -29.45
N LYS A 254 -34.69 -0.97 -28.74
CA LYS A 254 -34.11 0.38 -28.66
C LYS A 254 -32.60 0.36 -28.92
N LYS A 255 -32.09 1.49 -29.41
CA LYS A 255 -30.66 1.75 -29.62
C LYS A 255 -30.31 3.11 -29.05
N HIS A 256 -29.38 3.13 -28.11
CA HIS A 256 -28.87 4.34 -27.47
C HIS A 256 -27.38 4.51 -27.78
N TYR A 257 -26.88 5.75 -27.70
CA TYR A 257 -25.47 6.07 -27.96
C TYR A 257 -24.96 7.05 -26.91
N PHE A 258 -23.75 6.84 -26.39
CA PHE A 258 -23.15 7.69 -25.35
C PHE A 258 -22.65 9.06 -25.86
N MET A 259 -22.54 9.24 -27.17
CA MET A 259 -22.10 10.49 -27.84
C MET A 259 -20.77 11.08 -27.31
N GLN A 260 -19.81 10.23 -26.94
CA GLN A 260 -18.47 10.67 -26.57
C GLN A 260 -17.58 10.84 -27.81
N ASN A 261 -17.29 12.10 -28.15
CA ASN A 261 -16.48 12.42 -29.32
C ASN A 261 -15.04 11.91 -29.17
N SER A 262 -14.50 11.29 -30.23
CA SER A 262 -13.11 10.82 -30.33
C SER A 262 -12.64 9.78 -29.29
N ALA A 263 -13.55 9.23 -28.49
CA ALA A 263 -13.24 8.20 -27.49
C ALA A 263 -14.00 6.90 -27.77
N THR A 264 -13.40 5.78 -27.39
CA THR A 264 -14.05 4.46 -27.44
C THR A 264 -14.30 3.95 -26.04
N LEU A 265 -15.34 3.13 -25.89
CA LEU A 265 -15.65 2.50 -24.62
C LEU A 265 -14.65 1.37 -24.34
N ARG A 266 -14.02 1.37 -23.16
CA ARG A 266 -13.04 0.36 -22.78
C ARG A 266 -13.62 -0.69 -21.84
N CYS A 267 -14.47 -0.25 -20.92
CA CYS A 267 -15.14 -1.11 -19.96
C CYS A 267 -16.52 -0.53 -19.62
N ALA A 268 -17.44 -1.40 -19.24
CA ALA A 268 -18.73 -1.02 -18.68
C ALA A 268 -19.14 -2.07 -17.65
N ALA A 269 -20.02 -1.69 -16.72
CA ALA A 269 -20.62 -2.58 -15.75
C ALA A 269 -22.08 -2.17 -15.55
N PHE A 270 -22.93 -3.15 -15.26
CA PHE A 270 -24.35 -2.93 -15.04
C PHE A 270 -24.76 -3.53 -13.68
N HIS A 271 -25.50 -2.75 -12.90
CA HIS A 271 -26.08 -3.21 -11.65
C HIS A 271 -27.59 -3.45 -11.87
N PRO A 272 -28.05 -4.71 -11.92
CA PRO A 272 -29.43 -5.02 -12.27
C PRO A 272 -30.44 -4.64 -11.18
N GLU A 273 -30.05 -4.61 -9.89
CA GLU A 273 -31.02 -4.31 -8.83
C GLU A 273 -31.43 -2.83 -8.81
N SER A 274 -30.54 -1.93 -9.22
CA SER A 274 -30.77 -0.48 -9.30
C SER A 274 -30.84 0.03 -10.75
N ASN A 275 -30.82 -0.86 -11.73
CA ASN A 275 -30.75 -0.56 -13.17
C ASN A 275 -29.71 0.50 -13.57
N LEU A 276 -28.53 0.44 -12.96
CA LEU A 276 -27.47 1.42 -13.13
C LEU A 276 -26.43 0.91 -14.13
N LEU A 277 -26.18 1.63 -15.22
CA LEU A 277 -25.12 1.35 -16.18
C LEU A 277 -23.98 2.36 -16.02
N VAL A 278 -22.78 1.87 -15.75
CA VAL A 278 -21.56 2.69 -15.75
C VAL A 278 -20.70 2.33 -16.95
N ALA A 279 -20.17 3.35 -17.63
CA ALA A 279 -19.39 3.21 -18.85
C ALA A 279 -18.09 4.02 -18.72
N GLY A 280 -16.93 3.36 -18.87
CA GLY A 280 -15.60 3.97 -18.81
C GLY A 280 -14.96 4.10 -20.20
N PHE A 281 -14.52 5.31 -20.56
CA PHE A 281 -14.02 5.65 -21.89
C PHE A 281 -12.49 5.75 -21.95
N SER A 282 -11.94 5.71 -23.16
CA SER A 282 -10.49 5.77 -23.43
C SER A 282 -9.85 7.12 -23.10
N ASN A 283 -10.61 8.19 -23.01
CA ASN A 283 -10.14 9.54 -22.65
C ASN A 283 -10.13 9.80 -21.14
N GLY A 284 -10.50 8.80 -20.32
CA GLY A 284 -10.54 8.93 -18.86
C GLY A 284 -11.82 9.54 -18.29
N LEU A 285 -12.81 9.81 -19.14
CA LEU A 285 -14.19 10.11 -18.74
C LEU A 285 -14.92 8.82 -18.41
N PHE A 286 -15.79 8.86 -17.41
CA PHE A 286 -16.83 7.85 -17.23
C PHE A 286 -18.20 8.51 -17.26
N GLY A 287 -19.20 7.77 -17.73
CA GLY A 287 -20.61 8.15 -17.69
C GLY A 287 -21.43 7.16 -16.88
N LEU A 288 -22.37 7.68 -16.11
CA LEU A 288 -23.34 6.92 -15.34
C LEU A 288 -24.73 7.16 -15.91
N TYR A 289 -25.44 6.07 -16.21
CA TYR A 289 -26.71 6.10 -16.90
C TYR A 289 -27.74 5.23 -16.18
N GLU A 290 -28.95 5.74 -16.05
CA GLU A 290 -30.11 4.98 -15.60
C GLU A 290 -30.74 4.25 -16.78
N MET A 291 -30.82 2.92 -16.69
CA MET A 291 -31.57 2.09 -17.63
C MET A 291 -32.95 1.77 -17.02
N PRO A 292 -33.99 1.50 -17.82
CA PRO A 292 -34.03 1.37 -19.28
C PRO A 292 -34.17 2.67 -20.08
N ASP A 293 -34.36 3.82 -19.44
CA ASP A 293 -34.67 5.08 -20.16
C ASP A 293 -33.45 5.77 -20.78
N PHE A 294 -32.24 5.35 -20.40
CA PHE A 294 -30.96 5.91 -20.84
C PHE A 294 -30.78 7.37 -20.40
N ASN A 295 -31.25 7.71 -19.20
CA ASN A 295 -31.02 9.03 -18.62
C ASN A 295 -29.58 9.12 -18.11
N MET A 296 -28.84 10.14 -18.53
CA MET A 296 -27.49 10.38 -18.01
C MET A 296 -27.59 11.00 -16.61
N ILE A 297 -27.08 10.30 -15.60
CA ILE A 297 -27.03 10.78 -14.23
C ILE A 297 -25.85 11.75 -14.08
N HIS A 298 -24.63 11.26 -14.30
CA HIS A 298 -23.40 12.06 -14.23
C HIS A 298 -22.37 11.64 -15.28
N THR A 299 -21.46 12.56 -15.60
CA THR A 299 -20.25 12.29 -16.37
C THR A 299 -19.09 13.09 -15.79
N LEU A 300 -17.96 12.44 -15.53
CA LEU A 300 -16.80 13.04 -14.88
C LEU A 300 -15.50 12.46 -15.45
N SER A 301 -14.48 13.31 -15.58
CA SER A 301 -13.11 12.86 -15.89
C SER A 301 -12.36 12.51 -14.61
N ILE A 302 -11.99 11.25 -14.48
CA ILE A 302 -11.25 10.76 -13.31
C ILE A 302 -9.74 10.72 -13.54
N SER A 303 -9.35 10.45 -14.78
CA SER A 303 -7.96 10.28 -15.21
C SER A 303 -7.74 11.00 -16.54
N GLN A 304 -6.49 11.38 -16.81
CA GLN A 304 -6.07 11.87 -18.12
C GLN A 304 -5.79 10.73 -19.12
N ASN A 305 -5.68 9.50 -18.61
CA ASN A 305 -5.50 8.29 -19.40
C ASN A 305 -6.79 7.46 -19.37
N GLU A 306 -6.84 6.40 -20.18
CA GLU A 306 -7.98 5.48 -20.26
C GLU A 306 -8.34 4.78 -18.95
N ILE A 307 -9.63 4.45 -18.84
CA ILE A 307 -10.18 3.62 -17.76
C ILE A 307 -10.19 2.17 -18.26
N ASP A 308 -9.48 1.28 -17.57
CA ASP A 308 -9.35 -0.11 -18.01
C ASP A 308 -10.48 -1.01 -17.50
N PHE A 309 -10.85 -0.84 -16.23
CA PHE A 309 -11.87 -1.66 -15.58
C PHE A 309 -12.76 -0.82 -14.67
N VAL A 310 -14.04 -1.19 -14.66
CA VAL A 310 -15.03 -0.69 -13.71
C VAL A 310 -15.73 -1.87 -13.07
N THR A 311 -15.97 -1.78 -11.76
CA THR A 311 -16.83 -2.71 -11.04
C THR A 311 -17.75 -1.93 -10.11
N ILE A 312 -18.94 -2.46 -9.88
CA ILE A 312 -19.93 -1.88 -8.98
C ILE A 312 -19.96 -2.75 -7.71
N ASN A 313 -20.20 -2.12 -6.56
CA ASN A 313 -20.49 -2.83 -5.32
C ASN A 313 -21.82 -3.59 -5.42
N LYS A 314 -22.01 -4.64 -4.62
CA LYS A 314 -23.25 -5.40 -4.55
C LYS A 314 -24.45 -4.56 -4.08
N SER A 315 -24.24 -3.50 -3.30
CA SER A 315 -25.31 -2.55 -2.93
C SER A 315 -25.67 -1.59 -4.07
N GLY A 316 -24.79 -1.44 -5.07
CA GLY A 316 -24.96 -0.45 -6.15
C GLY A 316 -24.46 0.96 -5.82
N GLU A 317 -24.04 1.26 -4.59
CA GLU A 317 -23.70 2.62 -4.15
C GLU A 317 -22.28 3.06 -4.53
N TRP A 318 -21.33 2.13 -4.51
CA TRP A 318 -19.92 2.40 -4.77
C TRP A 318 -19.47 1.85 -6.11
N LEU A 319 -18.69 2.65 -6.82
CA LEU A 319 -18.09 2.35 -8.12
C LEU A 319 -16.57 2.33 -7.95
N ALA A 320 -15.90 1.25 -8.34
CA ALA A 320 -14.44 1.19 -8.37
C ALA A 320 -13.92 1.26 -9.80
N PHE A 321 -12.95 2.16 -10.03
CA PHE A 321 -12.33 2.39 -11.33
C PHE A 321 -10.82 2.14 -11.24
N GLY A 322 -10.27 1.45 -12.24
CA GLY A 322 -8.84 1.18 -12.35
C GLY A 322 -8.26 1.70 -13.66
N ALA A 323 -7.17 2.48 -13.59
CA ALA A 323 -6.40 2.93 -14.74
C ALA A 323 -4.94 2.45 -14.63
N SER A 324 -4.54 1.55 -15.53
CA SER A 324 -3.29 0.78 -15.41
C SER A 324 -2.05 1.62 -15.67
N LYS A 325 -2.13 2.53 -16.65
CA LYS A 325 -0.98 3.33 -17.12
C LYS A 325 -0.32 4.19 -16.03
N LEU A 326 -1.11 4.64 -15.05
CA LEU A 326 -0.62 5.44 -13.91
C LEU A 326 -0.68 4.69 -12.57
N GLY A 327 -1.18 3.45 -12.57
CA GLY A 327 -1.49 2.72 -11.34
C GLY A 327 -2.49 3.46 -10.44
N GLN A 328 -3.52 4.04 -11.04
CA GLN A 328 -4.57 4.77 -10.33
C GLN A 328 -5.73 3.83 -9.97
N LEU A 329 -6.16 3.90 -8.72
CA LEU A 329 -7.33 3.22 -8.20
C LEU A 329 -8.19 4.24 -7.46
N LEU A 330 -9.48 4.26 -7.76
CA LEU A 330 -10.41 5.08 -7.02
C LEU A 330 -11.73 4.37 -6.79
N VAL A 331 -12.38 4.74 -5.71
CA VAL A 331 -13.75 4.35 -5.37
C VAL A 331 -14.57 5.62 -5.25
N TRP A 332 -15.66 5.66 -5.99
CA TRP A 332 -16.57 6.79 -6.10
C TRP A 332 -17.94 6.40 -5.58
N GLU A 333 -18.47 7.19 -4.66
CA GLU A 333 -19.86 7.12 -4.23
C GLU A 333 -20.68 8.11 -5.07
N TRP A 334 -21.54 7.58 -5.92
CA TRP A 334 -22.18 8.39 -6.95
C TRP A 334 -23.36 9.22 -6.46
N GLN A 335 -24.03 8.80 -5.38
CA GLN A 335 -25.14 9.56 -4.79
C GLN A 335 -24.67 10.81 -4.05
N SER A 336 -23.57 10.68 -3.30
CA SER A 336 -22.94 11.79 -2.58
C SER A 336 -21.98 12.61 -3.45
N GLU A 337 -21.76 12.19 -4.70
CA GLU A 337 -20.76 12.76 -5.63
C GLU A 337 -19.37 12.92 -4.98
N SER A 338 -18.92 11.90 -4.24
CA SER A 338 -17.69 11.97 -3.45
C SER A 338 -16.77 10.78 -3.68
N TYR A 339 -15.45 11.03 -3.56
CA TYR A 339 -14.46 9.96 -3.58
C TYR A 339 -14.37 9.33 -2.18
N ILE A 340 -14.60 8.02 -2.09
CA ILE A 340 -14.25 7.24 -0.90
C ILE A 340 -12.73 7.10 -0.81
N LEU A 341 -12.10 6.80 -1.96
CA LEU A 341 -10.64 6.88 -2.09
C LEU A 341 -10.24 7.28 -3.50
N LYS A 342 -9.16 8.05 -3.61
CA LYS A 342 -8.49 8.36 -4.88
C LYS A 342 -6.99 8.17 -4.69
N GLN A 343 -6.52 6.99 -5.04
CA GLN A 343 -5.17 6.54 -4.78
C GLN A 343 -4.38 6.39 -6.07
N GLN A 344 -3.08 6.68 -5.98
CA GLN A 344 -2.16 6.61 -7.11
C GLN A 344 -0.83 6.06 -6.63
N GLY A 345 -0.40 4.94 -7.20
CA GLY A 345 0.95 4.41 -7.05
C GLY A 345 2.00 5.27 -7.76
N HIS A 346 3.27 4.93 -7.60
CA HIS A 346 4.31 5.50 -8.46
C HIS A 346 4.29 4.82 -9.83
N PRO A 347 4.05 5.55 -10.94
CA PRO A 347 4.21 4.99 -12.28
C PRO A 347 5.68 4.77 -12.63
N ASP A 348 6.55 5.51 -11.94
CA ASP A 348 7.97 5.59 -12.19
C ASP A 348 8.77 4.81 -11.13
N ALA A 349 10.06 4.62 -11.39
CA ALA A 349 10.91 3.94 -10.44
C ALA A 349 11.05 4.78 -9.15
N MET A 350 10.82 4.13 -8.01
CA MET A 350 11.10 4.71 -6.70
C MET A 350 12.60 4.77 -6.48
N ASN A 351 13.15 5.92 -6.08
CA ASN A 351 14.59 6.11 -5.91
C ASN A 351 15.03 5.86 -4.48
N ALA A 352 14.33 6.45 -3.52
CA ALA A 352 14.61 6.29 -2.10
C ALA A 352 13.33 6.09 -1.31
N LEU A 353 13.51 5.63 -0.08
CA LEU A 353 12.48 5.49 0.91
C LEU A 353 13.08 5.75 2.28
N GLU A 354 12.28 6.25 3.22
CA GLU A 354 12.67 6.38 4.62
C GLU A 354 11.43 6.16 5.50
N TYR A 355 11.61 5.44 6.62
CA TYR A 355 10.56 5.36 7.64
C TYR A 355 10.47 6.69 8.39
N ALA A 356 9.25 7.13 8.69
CA ALA A 356 9.08 8.14 9.72
C ALA A 356 9.61 7.58 11.06
N PRO A 357 10.22 8.40 11.94
CA PRO A 357 10.78 7.92 13.20
C PRO A 357 9.78 7.20 14.13
N ASP A 358 8.48 7.41 13.93
CA ASP A 358 7.37 6.71 14.60
C ASP A 358 7.11 5.28 14.06
N GLY A 359 7.65 4.94 12.90
CA GLY A 359 7.44 3.67 12.21
C GLY A 359 6.01 3.43 11.71
N GLN A 360 5.11 4.41 11.77
CA GLN A 360 3.72 4.30 11.26
C GLN A 360 3.65 4.63 9.78
N ARG A 361 4.48 5.57 9.33
CA ARG A 361 4.49 6.07 7.95
C ARG A 361 5.80 5.76 7.25
N ILE A 362 5.73 5.57 5.94
CA ILE A 362 6.89 5.45 5.06
C ILE A 362 6.79 6.54 4.01
N VAL A 363 7.88 7.27 3.80
CA VAL A 363 7.98 8.23 2.70
C VAL A 363 8.72 7.58 1.56
N THR A 364 8.18 7.69 0.36
CA THR A 364 8.84 7.25 -0.88
C THR A 364 9.03 8.42 -1.82
N THR A 365 10.14 8.39 -2.55
CA THR A 365 10.45 9.33 -3.62
C THR A 365 10.61 8.57 -4.92
N ALA A 366 10.21 9.18 -6.03
CA ALA A 366 10.33 8.53 -7.34
C ALA A 366 10.80 9.50 -8.42
N ASP A 367 11.11 8.91 -9.57
CA ASP A 367 11.49 9.64 -10.79
C ASP A 367 10.34 10.48 -11.39
N ASP A 368 9.09 10.30 -10.93
CA ASP A 368 7.92 11.08 -11.36
C ASP A 368 7.91 12.52 -10.80
N GLY A 369 8.90 12.89 -9.97
CA GLY A 369 8.97 14.17 -9.28
C GLY A 369 8.04 14.27 -8.07
N LYS A 370 7.35 13.19 -7.69
CA LYS A 370 6.42 13.17 -6.57
C LYS A 370 7.05 12.49 -5.35
N ILE A 371 6.69 13.02 -4.19
CA ILE A 371 6.99 12.42 -2.89
C ILE A 371 5.66 11.95 -2.31
N LYS A 372 5.58 10.70 -1.87
CA LYS A 372 4.36 10.12 -1.30
C LYS A 372 4.61 9.64 0.12
N VAL A 373 3.69 10.00 1.01
CA VAL A 373 3.67 9.53 2.39
C VAL A 373 2.63 8.42 2.49
N TRP A 374 3.09 7.20 2.74
CA TRP A 374 2.28 6.00 2.86
C TRP A 374 2.05 5.66 4.32
N ASP A 375 0.83 5.28 4.64
CA ASP A 375 0.52 4.63 5.90
C ASP A 375 0.81 3.12 5.79
N VAL A 376 1.43 2.55 6.83
CA VAL A 376 1.84 1.13 6.81
C VAL A 376 0.64 0.20 7.04
N GLU A 377 -0.36 0.62 7.83
CA GLU A 377 -1.50 -0.21 8.20
C GLU A 377 -2.58 -0.22 7.10
N SER A 378 -3.05 0.96 6.69
CA SER A 378 -4.05 1.09 5.63
C SER A 378 -3.49 0.87 4.23
N GLY A 379 -2.19 1.06 4.04
CA GLY A 379 -1.52 0.95 2.75
C GLY A 379 -1.84 2.06 1.75
N PHE A 380 -2.53 3.11 2.20
CA PHE A 380 -2.90 4.25 1.37
C PHE A 380 -1.87 5.38 1.45
N CYS A 381 -1.80 6.17 0.37
CA CYS A 381 -1.06 7.41 0.36
C CYS A 381 -1.89 8.49 1.06
N ILE A 382 -1.35 9.06 2.13
CA ILE A 382 -1.99 10.12 2.91
C ILE A 382 -1.76 11.47 2.21
N VAL A 383 -0.52 11.75 1.81
CA VAL A 383 -0.11 13.03 1.21
C VAL A 383 0.82 12.79 0.04
N THR A 384 0.62 13.54 -1.04
CA THR A 384 1.52 13.60 -2.19
C THR A 384 2.05 15.02 -2.34
N PHE A 385 3.36 15.21 -2.24
CA PHE A 385 4.01 16.49 -2.57
C PHE A 385 4.47 16.49 -4.02
N THR A 386 4.20 17.58 -4.75
CA THR A 386 4.42 17.68 -6.20
C THR A 386 5.20 18.92 -6.61
N GLU A 387 5.93 19.58 -5.70
CA GLU A 387 6.66 20.81 -6.05
C GLU A 387 7.96 20.52 -6.84
N HIS A 388 8.50 19.30 -6.78
CA HIS A 388 9.66 18.90 -7.58
C HIS A 388 9.27 18.73 -9.04
N THR A 389 10.08 19.33 -9.91
CA THR A 389 9.85 19.34 -11.36
C THR A 389 10.57 18.18 -12.07
N SER A 390 11.54 17.55 -11.39
CA SER A 390 12.32 16.42 -11.86
C SER A 390 12.40 15.33 -10.79
N GLY A 391 12.96 14.17 -11.15
CA GLY A 391 13.03 12.99 -10.30
C GLY A 391 13.69 13.26 -8.94
N VAL A 392 13.03 12.85 -7.86
CA VAL A 392 13.49 13.03 -6.49
C VAL A 392 14.40 11.88 -6.12
N THR A 393 15.65 12.15 -5.74
CA THR A 393 16.72 11.15 -5.62
C THR A 393 16.82 10.56 -4.23
N ALA A 394 16.78 11.39 -3.19
CA ALA A 394 16.93 10.99 -1.80
C ALA A 394 15.91 11.69 -0.89
N CYS A 395 15.56 11.03 0.20
CA CYS A 395 14.75 11.60 1.27
C CYS A 395 15.31 11.17 2.63
N GLU A 396 15.25 12.06 3.61
CA GLU A 396 15.68 11.77 4.98
C GLU A 396 14.86 12.56 6.00
N PHE A 397 14.63 11.94 7.16
CA PHE A 397 13.94 12.55 8.28
C PHE A 397 14.91 13.17 9.27
N ALA A 398 14.51 14.30 9.88
CA ALA A 398 15.12 14.72 11.14
C ALA A 398 14.72 13.76 12.27
N LYS A 399 15.55 13.62 13.32
CA LYS A 399 15.28 12.73 14.46
C LYS A 399 13.96 13.02 15.18
N LYS A 400 13.49 14.26 15.12
CA LYS A 400 12.21 14.70 15.69
C LYS A 400 10.99 14.16 14.92
N GLY A 401 11.15 13.75 13.66
CA GLY A 401 10.10 13.15 12.82
C GLY A 401 9.08 14.12 12.22
N SER A 402 9.08 15.40 12.61
CA SER A 402 8.15 16.40 12.08
C SER A 402 8.57 16.99 10.72
N VAL A 403 9.88 16.95 10.41
CA VAL A 403 10.46 17.55 9.21
C VAL A 403 11.08 16.46 8.33
N LEU A 404 10.77 16.53 7.05
CA LEU A 404 11.31 15.69 5.98
C LEU A 404 12.15 16.55 5.05
N PHE A 405 13.32 16.07 4.65
CA PHE A 405 14.15 16.70 3.63
C PHE A 405 14.20 15.84 2.38
N THR A 406 14.16 16.46 1.21
CA THR A 406 14.21 15.77 -0.08
C THR A 406 15.17 16.45 -1.04
N ALA A 407 15.96 15.66 -1.78
CA ALA A 407 16.84 16.14 -2.84
C ALA A 407 16.33 15.70 -4.20
N SER A 408 16.51 16.52 -5.22
CA SER A 408 16.07 16.23 -6.59
C SER A 408 17.10 16.64 -7.63
N LEU A 409 16.96 16.03 -8.81
CA LEU A 409 17.69 16.40 -10.02
C LEU A 409 17.30 17.77 -10.57
N ASP A 410 16.24 18.40 -10.06
CA ASP A 410 15.89 19.79 -10.38
C ASP A 410 16.87 20.83 -9.81
N GLY A 411 17.80 20.38 -8.95
CA GLY A 411 18.83 21.20 -8.32
C GLY A 411 18.39 21.89 -7.04
N SER A 412 17.29 21.43 -6.46
CA SER A 412 16.81 21.87 -5.16
C SER A 412 16.84 20.77 -4.12
N VAL A 413 17.17 21.16 -2.89
CA VAL A 413 16.87 20.38 -1.69
C VAL A 413 15.72 21.08 -0.98
N ARG A 414 14.64 20.38 -0.67
CA ARG A 414 13.45 20.95 -0.04
C ARG A 414 13.24 20.40 1.35
N ALA A 415 12.72 21.23 2.25
CA ALA A 415 12.36 20.88 3.61
C ALA A 415 10.84 21.02 3.81
N TRP A 416 10.22 19.92 4.21
CA TRP A 416 8.78 19.77 4.34
C TRP A 416 8.40 19.66 5.81
N ASP A 417 7.40 20.43 6.22
CA ASP A 417 6.74 20.27 7.50
C ASP A 417 5.57 19.29 7.33
N LEU A 418 5.62 18.13 8.01
CA LEU A 418 4.56 17.11 7.92
C LEU A 418 3.36 17.37 8.82
N ILE A 419 3.41 18.40 9.68
CA ILE A 419 2.26 18.81 10.49
C ILE A 419 1.38 19.75 9.66
N ARG A 420 2.01 20.66 8.91
CA ARG A 420 1.32 21.68 8.09
C ARG A 420 1.31 21.37 6.59
N TYR A 421 1.94 20.28 6.18
CA TYR A 421 2.07 19.81 4.80
C TYR A 421 2.50 20.89 3.79
N ARG A 422 3.52 21.67 4.16
CA ARG A 422 4.09 22.69 3.28
C ARG A 422 5.60 22.58 3.21
N ASN A 423 6.15 22.95 2.05
CA ASN A 423 7.56 23.28 1.96
C ASN A 423 7.79 24.62 2.68
N PHE A 424 8.71 24.64 3.65
CA PHE A 424 9.07 25.87 4.35
C PHE A 424 10.48 26.36 4.01
N ARG A 425 11.32 25.52 3.39
CA ARG A 425 12.66 25.91 2.89
C ARG A 425 13.01 25.17 1.61
N THR A 426 13.52 25.92 0.65
CA THR A 426 14.17 25.39 -0.56
C THR A 426 15.61 25.86 -0.55
N PHE A 427 16.55 24.92 -0.58
CA PHE A 427 17.98 25.16 -0.67
C PHE A 427 18.44 24.92 -2.10
N THR A 428 19.19 25.86 -2.64
CA THR A 428 19.82 25.76 -3.95
C THR A 428 21.29 26.12 -3.83
N ALA A 429 22.13 25.49 -4.63
CA ALA A 429 23.50 25.94 -4.79
C ALA A 429 23.53 27.22 -5.67
N PRO A 430 24.54 28.10 -5.50
CA PRO A 430 24.72 29.26 -6.39
C PRO A 430 24.91 28.87 -7.85
N GLU A 431 25.52 27.70 -8.08
CA GLU A 431 25.62 27.07 -9.40
C GLU A 431 24.50 26.03 -9.54
N ARG A 432 23.96 25.88 -10.76
CA ARG A 432 22.92 24.89 -11.02
C ARG A 432 23.53 23.50 -11.03
N LEU A 433 23.22 22.73 -9.99
CA LEU A 433 23.69 21.36 -9.79
C LEU A 433 22.50 20.41 -9.78
N SER A 434 22.74 19.11 -10.01
CA SER A 434 21.73 18.06 -9.81
C SER A 434 22.07 17.22 -8.58
N PHE A 435 21.28 17.32 -7.51
CA PHE A 435 21.58 16.63 -6.25
C PHE A 435 21.17 15.16 -6.31
N SER A 436 22.10 14.27 -5.97
CA SER A 436 21.93 12.82 -6.02
C SER A 436 21.83 12.16 -4.65
N CYS A 437 22.50 12.71 -3.64
CA CYS A 437 22.49 12.22 -2.27
C CYS A 437 22.29 13.38 -1.28
N LEU A 438 21.77 13.03 -0.10
CA LEU A 438 21.38 13.94 0.96
C LEU A 438 21.76 13.31 2.30
N ALA A 439 22.20 14.13 3.25
CA ALA A 439 22.33 13.78 4.65
C ALA A 439 21.83 14.94 5.53
N VAL A 440 21.15 14.64 6.62
CA VAL A 440 20.61 15.63 7.56
C VAL A 440 21.15 15.37 8.96
N ASP A 441 21.54 16.45 9.66
CA ASP A 441 21.96 16.33 11.04
C ASP A 441 20.79 15.87 11.94
N PRO A 442 21.00 14.97 12.92
CA PRO A 442 19.93 14.51 13.80
C PRO A 442 19.20 15.63 14.58
N SER A 443 19.81 16.80 14.81
CA SER A 443 19.13 17.95 15.40
C SER A 443 18.11 18.61 14.46
N GLY A 444 18.31 18.45 13.15
CA GLY A 444 17.54 19.07 12.07
C GLY A 444 17.97 20.50 11.71
N GLU A 445 19.15 20.93 12.14
CA GLU A 445 19.64 22.31 11.91
C GLU A 445 20.52 22.45 10.67
N VAL A 446 21.23 21.39 10.29
CA VAL A 446 22.19 21.39 9.18
C VAL A 446 21.83 20.30 8.17
N VAL A 447 21.92 20.64 6.89
CA VAL A 447 21.66 19.74 5.77
C VAL A 447 22.89 19.71 4.86
N ALA A 448 23.33 18.52 4.47
CA ALA A 448 24.41 18.32 3.51
C ALA A 448 23.88 17.61 2.26
N ALA A 449 24.27 18.06 1.07
CA ALA A 449 23.92 17.36 -0.18
C ALA A 449 25.09 17.27 -1.15
N GLY A 450 25.10 16.19 -1.92
CA GLY A 450 26.11 15.87 -2.92
C GLY A 450 25.50 15.83 -4.32
N SER A 451 26.25 16.32 -5.29
CA SER A 451 25.89 16.33 -6.72
C SER A 451 26.77 15.35 -7.49
N VAL A 452 26.30 14.94 -8.66
CA VAL A 452 27.14 14.20 -9.63
C VAL A 452 27.98 15.18 -10.48
N ASP A 453 27.49 16.40 -10.67
CA ASP A 453 28.11 17.40 -11.54
C ASP A 453 29.31 18.10 -10.88
N SER A 454 29.28 18.25 -9.55
CA SER A 454 30.35 18.84 -8.74
C SER A 454 30.82 17.87 -7.68
N PHE A 455 32.11 17.90 -7.35
CA PHE A 455 32.69 17.03 -6.31
C PHE A 455 32.52 17.60 -4.89
N ASP A 456 32.10 18.87 -4.80
CA ASP A 456 31.93 19.56 -3.53
C ASP A 456 30.64 19.14 -2.81
N ILE A 457 30.73 19.01 -1.49
CA ILE A 457 29.57 18.77 -0.63
C ILE A 457 29.05 20.11 -0.15
N HIS A 458 27.78 20.37 -0.40
CA HIS A 458 27.15 21.64 -0.05
C HIS A 458 26.45 21.51 1.31
N ILE A 459 26.65 22.48 2.19
CA ILE A 459 26.06 22.50 3.53
C ILE A 459 25.20 23.74 3.73
N TRP A 460 23.95 23.55 4.15
CA TRP A 460 23.01 24.62 4.45
C TRP A 460 22.51 24.58 5.89
N SER A 461 22.09 25.74 6.39
CA SER A 461 21.45 25.89 7.69
C SER A 461 19.95 25.97 7.44
N VAL A 462 19.20 25.15 8.14
CA VAL A 462 17.75 25.07 7.99
C VAL A 462 17.06 26.34 8.50
N GLN A 463 17.59 26.93 9.57
CA GLN A 463 17.03 28.13 10.17
C GLN A 463 17.23 29.36 9.28
N THR A 464 18.46 29.58 8.79
CA THR A 464 18.78 30.76 7.97
C THR A 464 18.41 30.57 6.49
N GLY A 465 18.39 29.33 6.00
CA GLY A 465 18.18 29.03 4.57
C GLY A 465 19.41 29.26 3.69
N GLN A 466 20.54 29.69 4.26
CA GLN A 466 21.74 30.04 3.52
C GLN A 466 22.73 28.87 3.48
N LEU A 467 23.54 28.83 2.42
CA LEU A 467 24.69 27.94 2.31
C LEU A 467 25.73 28.38 3.35
N LEU A 468 26.10 27.52 4.30
CA LEU A 468 27.21 27.81 5.22
C LEU A 468 28.55 27.59 4.54
N ASP A 469 28.70 26.43 3.91
CA ASP A 469 30.01 25.97 3.47
C ASP A 469 29.94 25.02 2.28
N ARG A 470 31.08 24.87 1.61
CA ARG A 470 31.35 23.88 0.55
C ARG A 470 32.55 23.05 0.99
N LEU A 471 32.30 21.83 1.45
CA LEU A 471 33.39 20.94 1.83
C LEU A 471 34.06 20.40 0.58
N THR A 472 35.35 20.71 0.44
CA THR A 472 36.19 20.34 -0.70
C THR A 472 37.24 19.32 -0.27
N GLY A 473 37.57 18.38 -1.16
CA GLY A 473 38.59 17.37 -0.91
C GLY A 473 38.41 16.08 -1.71
N HIS A 474 37.20 15.79 -2.17
CA HIS A 474 36.97 14.67 -3.08
C HIS A 474 37.46 14.98 -4.49
N GLU A 475 38.01 13.96 -5.15
CA GLU A 475 38.51 14.04 -6.53
C GLU A 475 37.50 13.48 -7.54
N GLY A 476 36.32 13.08 -7.07
CA GLY A 476 35.23 12.56 -7.89
C GLY A 476 33.86 12.80 -7.26
N PRO A 477 32.77 12.45 -7.99
CA PRO A 477 31.40 12.65 -7.56
C PRO A 477 31.09 11.98 -6.22
N VAL A 478 30.38 12.70 -5.35
CA VAL A 478 29.94 12.17 -4.06
C VAL A 478 28.68 11.35 -4.27
N SER A 479 28.80 10.05 -3.98
CA SER A 479 27.75 9.05 -4.19
C SER A 479 26.79 8.95 -3.01
N SER A 480 27.30 9.08 -1.78
CA SER A 480 26.55 8.88 -0.55
C SER A 480 27.05 9.81 0.54
N LEU A 481 26.13 10.24 1.38
CA LEU A 481 26.35 11.06 2.57
C LEU A 481 25.58 10.44 3.72
N ALA A 482 26.14 10.48 4.92
CA ALA A 482 25.42 10.09 6.13
C ALA A 482 25.93 10.90 7.33
N PHE A 483 25.03 11.40 8.17
CA PHE A 483 25.41 11.95 9.47
C PHE A 483 25.44 10.85 10.53
N ALA A 484 26.33 11.00 11.50
CA ALA A 484 26.36 10.14 12.66
C ALA A 484 25.09 10.38 13.53
N PRO A 485 24.39 9.32 13.99
CA PRO A 485 23.18 9.46 14.82
C PRO A 485 23.34 10.23 16.15
N ASN A 486 24.57 10.39 16.62
CA ASN A 486 24.94 11.19 17.79
C ASN A 486 25.07 12.70 17.50
N GLY A 487 25.11 13.12 16.24
CA GLY A 487 25.10 14.54 15.81
C GLY A 487 26.46 15.25 15.86
N GLY A 488 27.55 14.59 15.46
CA GLY A 488 28.90 15.21 15.50
C GLY A 488 29.75 15.08 14.24
N LEU A 489 29.50 14.05 13.42
CA LEU A 489 30.35 13.71 12.28
C LEU A 489 29.50 13.51 11.02
N LEU A 490 30.01 13.96 9.89
CA LEU A 490 29.48 13.64 8.56
C LEU A 490 30.45 12.67 7.88
N VAL A 491 29.93 11.63 7.23
CA VAL A 491 30.74 10.77 6.37
C VAL A 491 30.25 10.89 4.94
N SER A 492 31.19 11.10 4.03
CA SER A 492 30.94 11.13 2.59
C SER A 492 31.67 10.00 1.90
N GLY A 493 31.08 9.49 0.82
CA GLY A 493 31.66 8.44 0.00
C GLY A 493 31.64 8.84 -1.46
N SER A 494 32.78 8.75 -2.13
CA SER A 494 32.95 9.19 -3.50
C SER A 494 33.42 8.06 -4.43
N TRP A 495 33.27 8.30 -5.73
CA TRP A 495 33.85 7.47 -6.78
C TRP A 495 35.37 7.65 -6.93
N ASP A 496 35.99 8.55 -6.16
CA ASP A 496 37.45 8.62 -6.02
C ASP A 496 38.04 7.47 -5.17
N ARG A 497 37.21 6.51 -4.76
CA ARG A 497 37.57 5.35 -3.92
C ARG A 497 37.96 5.74 -2.50
N THR A 498 37.53 6.93 -2.04
CA THR A 498 37.75 7.39 -0.68
C THR A 498 36.43 7.68 0.02
N ALA A 499 36.34 7.26 1.28
CA ALA A 499 35.35 7.79 2.20
C ALA A 499 36.03 8.88 3.04
N ARG A 500 35.35 9.96 3.41
CA ARG A 500 35.92 10.99 4.27
C ARG A 500 35.06 11.18 5.51
N ILE A 501 35.70 11.21 6.68
CA ILE A 501 35.08 11.58 7.95
C ILE A 501 35.31 13.07 8.14
N TRP A 502 34.23 13.83 8.27
CA TRP A 502 34.24 15.27 8.47
C TRP A 502 33.77 15.61 9.88
N SER A 503 34.62 16.30 10.64
CA SER A 503 34.15 17.02 11.84
C SER A 503 33.82 18.45 11.46
N ILE A 504 32.53 18.77 11.45
CA ILE A 504 32.00 20.07 10.98
C ILE A 504 31.64 20.97 12.16
N PHE A 505 31.18 20.38 13.26
CA PHE A 505 30.69 21.12 14.43
C PHE A 505 31.81 21.51 15.40
N ASP A 506 32.97 20.85 15.31
CA ASP A 506 34.15 21.25 16.05
C ASP A 506 34.71 22.56 15.50
N ARG A 507 35.41 23.31 16.36
CA ARG A 507 36.08 24.56 15.96
C ARG A 507 37.10 24.33 14.83
N THR A 508 37.69 23.14 14.78
CA THR A 508 38.60 22.72 13.73
C THR A 508 37.86 21.84 12.75
N GLN A 509 37.58 22.37 11.57
CA GLN A 509 37.08 21.55 10.46
C GLN A 509 38.20 20.59 10.03
N THR A 510 37.96 19.30 10.18
CA THR A 510 38.92 18.25 9.82
C THR A 510 38.29 17.28 8.83
N SER A 511 39.14 16.70 7.98
CA SER A 511 38.76 15.72 6.97
C SER A 511 39.75 14.56 7.04
N GLU A 512 39.28 13.40 7.49
CA GLU A 512 40.09 12.19 7.55
C GLU A 512 39.69 11.23 6.42
N PRO A 513 40.60 10.93 5.46
CA PRO A 513 40.29 10.05 4.34
C PRO A 513 40.52 8.57 4.67
N LEU A 514 39.52 7.75 4.36
CA LEU A 514 39.54 6.29 4.36
C LEU A 514 39.71 5.79 2.93
N GLN A 515 40.90 5.28 2.60
CA GLN A 515 41.19 4.76 1.27
C GLN A 515 40.60 3.36 1.08
N LEU A 516 39.81 3.17 0.02
CA LEU A 516 39.23 1.89 -0.39
C LEU A 516 39.79 1.41 -1.74
N GLN A 517 39.46 0.17 -2.08
CA GLN A 517 39.94 -0.49 -3.31
C GLN A 517 39.20 -0.03 -4.57
N SER A 518 37.91 0.28 -4.46
CA SER A 518 37.03 0.66 -5.56
C SER A 518 36.06 1.76 -5.15
N ASP A 519 35.31 2.25 -6.12
CA ASP A 519 34.34 3.33 -5.99
C ASP A 519 33.27 2.97 -4.94
N ILE A 520 32.86 3.97 -4.15
CA ILE A 520 31.83 3.79 -3.12
C ILE A 520 30.45 3.97 -3.74
N LEU A 521 29.49 3.18 -3.27
CA LEU A 521 28.08 3.29 -3.67
C LEU A 521 27.17 3.78 -2.55
N ASP A 522 27.34 3.28 -1.33
CA ASP A 522 26.51 3.67 -0.19
C ASP A 522 27.29 3.54 1.14
N ILE A 523 26.88 4.33 2.12
CA ILE A 523 27.44 4.37 3.47
C ILE A 523 26.29 4.31 4.48
N ALA A 524 26.47 3.51 5.53
CA ALA A 524 25.53 3.45 6.64
C ALA A 524 26.25 3.55 7.98
N PHE A 525 25.65 4.29 8.91
CA PHE A 525 26.08 4.31 10.31
C PHE A 525 25.41 3.21 11.11
N ARG A 526 26.17 2.63 12.04
CA ARG A 526 25.60 1.85 13.11
C ARG A 526 24.85 2.80 14.07
N PRO A 527 23.71 2.40 14.66
CA PRO A 527 22.94 3.27 15.56
C PRO A 527 23.73 3.79 16.79
N ASP A 528 24.77 3.07 17.22
CA ASP A 528 25.69 3.50 18.30
C ASP A 528 26.71 4.56 17.86
N SER A 529 26.79 4.86 16.56
CA SER A 529 27.74 5.79 15.93
C SER A 529 29.22 5.40 16.05
N LEU A 530 29.55 4.20 16.53
CA LEU A 530 30.94 3.76 16.71
C LEU A 530 31.53 3.14 15.42
N GLN A 531 30.66 2.58 14.59
CA GLN A 531 31.02 1.84 13.40
C GLN A 531 30.26 2.36 12.18
N ILE A 532 30.93 2.34 11.02
CA ILE A 532 30.32 2.59 9.71
C ILE A 532 30.48 1.35 8.83
N ALA A 533 29.51 1.11 7.95
CA ALA A 533 29.64 0.17 6.84
C ALA A 533 29.69 0.96 5.54
N VAL A 534 30.60 0.56 4.66
CA VAL A 534 30.77 1.15 3.33
C VAL A 534 30.64 0.04 2.28
N SER A 535 29.74 0.26 1.32
CA SER A 535 29.54 -0.61 0.16
C SER A 535 30.34 -0.11 -1.04
N THR A 536 31.09 -1.00 -1.67
CA THR A 536 31.92 -0.68 -2.83
C THR A 536 31.39 -1.32 -4.11
N LEU A 537 31.80 -0.77 -5.26
CA LEU A 537 31.42 -1.25 -6.60
C LEU A 537 31.89 -2.70 -6.87
N ASP A 538 32.94 -3.17 -6.21
CA ASP A 538 33.40 -4.56 -6.32
C ASP A 538 32.43 -5.58 -5.69
N GLY A 539 31.44 -5.11 -4.91
CA GLY A 539 30.48 -5.93 -4.16
C GLY A 539 30.96 -6.33 -2.77
N GLN A 540 32.00 -5.65 -2.27
CA GLN A 540 32.50 -5.84 -0.92
C GLN A 540 31.83 -4.85 0.04
N LEU A 541 31.65 -5.30 1.28
CA LEU A 541 31.19 -4.50 2.41
C LEU A 541 32.36 -4.37 3.39
N SER A 542 32.78 -3.15 3.65
CA SER A 542 33.87 -2.84 4.59
C SER A 542 33.32 -2.16 5.83
N PHE A 543 33.80 -2.58 7.00
CA PHE A 543 33.34 -2.10 8.30
C PHE A 543 34.48 -1.37 8.99
N TRP A 544 34.26 -0.10 9.33
CA TRP A 544 35.28 0.79 9.87
C TRP A 544 34.86 1.33 11.23
N THR A 545 35.85 1.50 12.11
CA THR A 545 35.67 2.22 13.37
C THR A 545 35.84 3.71 13.11
N VAL A 546 34.92 4.54 13.62
CA VAL A 546 34.91 5.99 13.36
C VAL A 546 35.99 6.73 14.16
N SER A 547 36.34 6.27 15.36
CA SER A 547 37.30 6.95 16.22
C SER A 547 38.77 6.78 15.83
N GLU A 548 39.11 5.63 15.25
CA GLU A 548 40.48 5.26 14.90
C GLU A 548 40.69 5.22 13.37
N ALA A 549 39.62 5.37 12.59
CA ALA A 549 39.65 5.27 11.13
C ALA A 549 40.25 3.96 10.59
N GLU A 550 40.13 2.87 11.35
CA GLU A 550 40.64 1.55 10.98
C GLU A 550 39.52 0.62 10.49
N GLN A 551 39.85 -0.21 9.49
CA GLN A 551 38.96 -1.25 9.01
C GLN A 551 38.98 -2.44 9.98
N VAL A 552 37.86 -2.68 10.67
CA VAL A 552 37.70 -3.80 11.61
C VAL A 552 37.45 -5.10 10.86
N ALA A 553 36.67 -5.04 9.78
CA ALA A 553 36.26 -6.23 9.06
C ALA A 553 35.90 -5.93 7.60
N GLY A 554 35.91 -6.98 6.78
CA GLY A 554 35.52 -6.93 5.38
C GLY A 554 34.78 -8.21 4.99
N LEU A 555 33.77 -8.05 4.13
CA LEU A 555 32.90 -9.11 3.66
C LEU A 555 32.78 -9.02 2.14
N ASP A 556 33.04 -10.13 1.44
CA ASP A 556 32.82 -10.21 -0.01
C ASP A 556 31.42 -10.78 -0.29
N GLY A 557 30.49 -9.90 -0.71
CA GLY A 557 29.12 -10.26 -1.02
C GLY A 557 28.83 -10.45 -2.51
N ARG A 558 29.86 -10.38 -3.37
CA ARG A 558 29.70 -10.37 -4.84
C ARG A 558 28.92 -11.57 -5.36
N ARG A 559 29.13 -12.75 -4.76
CA ARG A 559 28.45 -14.00 -5.14
C ARG A 559 27.04 -14.11 -4.55
N ASP A 560 26.81 -13.52 -3.38
CA ASP A 560 25.53 -13.63 -2.67
C ASP A 560 24.45 -12.83 -3.37
N VAL A 561 24.79 -11.62 -3.81
CA VAL A 561 23.90 -10.71 -4.53
C VAL A 561 23.81 -11.00 -6.03
N SER A 562 24.80 -11.67 -6.63
CA SER A 562 24.78 -11.99 -8.06
C SER A 562 23.52 -12.78 -8.41
N GLY A 563 22.65 -12.18 -9.21
CA GLY A 563 21.39 -12.79 -9.60
C GLY A 563 20.72 -12.04 -10.75
N GLY A 564 20.04 -12.81 -11.60
CA GLY A 564 19.31 -12.27 -12.73
C GLY A 564 20.14 -12.18 -14.01
N ARG A 565 19.54 -12.60 -15.13
CA ARG A 565 19.99 -12.29 -16.47
C ARG A 565 18.89 -11.51 -17.17
N LYS A 566 19.23 -10.36 -17.74
CA LYS A 566 18.28 -9.55 -18.49
C LYS A 566 18.04 -10.19 -19.86
N ILE A 567 16.87 -9.94 -20.46
CA ILE A 567 16.55 -10.50 -21.79
C ILE A 567 17.50 -9.97 -22.89
N THR A 568 18.00 -8.75 -22.73
CA THR A 568 18.98 -8.11 -23.62
C THR A 568 20.43 -8.56 -23.36
N ASP A 569 20.70 -9.24 -22.23
CA ASP A 569 22.06 -9.63 -21.87
C ASP A 569 22.55 -10.82 -22.70
N ARG A 570 23.68 -10.60 -23.38
CA ARG A 570 24.43 -11.61 -24.12
C ARG A 570 25.43 -12.38 -23.26
N ARG A 571 25.58 -12.01 -21.99
CA ARG A 571 26.43 -12.70 -21.01
C ARG A 571 25.58 -13.67 -20.18
N THR A 572 26.20 -14.73 -19.68
CA THR A 572 25.60 -15.58 -18.65
C THR A 572 25.42 -14.77 -17.36
N ALA A 573 24.40 -15.09 -16.54
CA ALA A 573 24.12 -14.38 -15.29
C ALA A 573 25.37 -14.27 -14.38
N ALA A 574 26.17 -15.34 -14.31
CA ALA A 574 27.40 -15.39 -13.52
C ALA A 574 28.49 -14.41 -14.01
N ASN A 575 28.46 -13.95 -15.26
CA ASN A 575 29.45 -13.05 -15.85
C ASN A 575 28.94 -11.61 -15.99
N VAL A 576 27.68 -11.34 -15.61
CA VAL A 576 27.15 -9.97 -15.53
C VAL A 576 27.81 -9.27 -14.34
N SER A 577 28.43 -8.11 -14.57
CA SER A 577 29.10 -7.33 -13.52
C SER A 577 28.17 -6.35 -12.83
N GLY A 578 27.21 -5.77 -13.56
CA GLY A 578 26.36 -4.68 -13.04
C GLY A 578 25.39 -5.06 -11.91
N THR A 579 25.12 -6.35 -11.70
CA THR A 579 24.19 -6.85 -10.67
C THR A 579 24.90 -7.39 -9.42
N LYS A 580 26.22 -7.16 -9.31
CA LYS A 580 27.08 -7.77 -8.30
C LYS A 580 27.52 -6.84 -7.16
N ALA A 581 26.95 -5.64 -7.11
CA ALA A 581 27.24 -4.64 -6.10
C ALA A 581 25.97 -4.27 -5.32
N PHE A 582 26.15 -3.82 -4.08
CA PHE A 582 25.06 -3.29 -3.27
C PHE A 582 25.00 -1.77 -3.46
N SER A 583 23.90 -1.28 -4.03
CA SER A 583 23.67 0.15 -4.19
C SER A 583 23.09 0.80 -2.94
N THR A 584 22.57 0.01 -2.00
CA THR A 584 22.04 0.51 -0.75
C THR A 584 22.26 -0.48 0.39
N ILE A 585 22.61 0.03 1.56
CA ILE A 585 22.85 -0.69 2.80
C ILE A 585 22.25 0.08 3.98
N ARG A 586 21.67 -0.64 4.93
CA ARG A 586 21.20 -0.07 6.21
C ARG A 586 21.46 -1.02 7.36
N TYR A 587 21.89 -0.47 8.48
CA TYR A 587 21.97 -1.21 9.74
C TYR A 587 20.58 -1.46 10.30
N SER A 588 20.42 -2.57 11.00
CA SER A 588 19.28 -2.79 11.89
C SER A 588 19.29 -1.78 13.03
N THR A 589 18.13 -1.55 13.62
CA THR A 589 17.95 -0.57 14.71
C THR A 589 18.72 -0.93 16.00
N ASP A 590 19.03 -2.21 16.20
CA ASP A 590 19.91 -2.72 17.26
C ASP A 590 21.41 -2.72 16.86
N GLY A 591 21.71 -2.51 15.58
CA GLY A 591 23.06 -2.54 15.01
C GLY A 591 23.69 -3.93 14.90
N SER A 592 22.93 -5.01 15.04
CA SER A 592 23.46 -6.39 14.95
C SER A 592 23.54 -6.94 13.53
N CYS A 593 22.70 -6.43 12.63
CA CYS A 593 22.56 -6.90 11.26
C CYS A 593 22.74 -5.75 10.26
N LEU A 594 23.19 -6.09 9.06
CA LEU A 594 23.27 -5.19 7.92
C LEU A 594 22.40 -5.74 6.80
N LEU A 595 21.47 -4.93 6.29
CA LEU A 595 20.64 -5.27 5.16
C LEU A 595 21.19 -4.58 3.93
N ALA A 596 21.39 -5.34 2.86
CA ALA A 596 22.02 -4.88 1.64
C ALA A 596 21.15 -5.22 0.41
N GLY A 597 20.92 -4.22 -0.43
CA GLY A 597 20.15 -4.30 -1.67
C GLY A 597 20.92 -3.67 -2.83
N GLY A 598 20.52 -3.98 -4.06
CA GLY A 598 21.22 -3.49 -5.25
C GLY A 598 20.42 -3.64 -6.53
N ASN A 599 21.10 -3.46 -7.65
CA ASN A 599 20.58 -3.75 -9.00
C ASN A 599 20.54 -5.26 -9.27
N SER A 600 19.93 -6.02 -8.35
CA SER A 600 19.77 -7.47 -8.42
C SER A 600 18.39 -7.84 -7.87
N LYS A 601 18.00 -9.10 -8.09
CA LYS A 601 16.78 -9.68 -7.53
C LYS A 601 16.90 -10.08 -6.05
N TYR A 602 18.11 -10.06 -5.48
CA TYR A 602 18.36 -10.53 -4.12
C TYR A 602 18.55 -9.37 -3.14
N ILE A 603 17.96 -9.51 -1.96
CA ILE A 603 18.29 -8.72 -0.76
C ILE A 603 19.04 -9.64 0.20
N CYS A 604 20.17 -9.18 0.71
CA CYS A 604 21.02 -9.94 1.62
C CYS A 604 20.95 -9.34 3.03
N LEU A 605 20.80 -10.19 4.03
CA LEU A 605 20.85 -9.82 5.44
C LEU A 605 22.08 -10.47 6.08
N TYR A 606 23.05 -9.66 6.47
CA TYR A 606 24.29 -10.07 7.08
C TYR A 606 24.29 -9.82 8.59
N SER A 607 25.01 -10.64 9.34
CA SER A 607 25.37 -10.34 10.73
C SER A 607 26.65 -9.52 10.76
N VAL A 608 26.64 -8.41 11.49
CA VAL A 608 27.80 -7.50 11.61
C VAL A 608 28.88 -8.09 12.53
N THR A 609 28.50 -8.90 13.52
CA THR A 609 29.47 -9.47 14.46
C THR A 609 30.14 -10.73 13.93
N THR A 610 29.36 -11.60 13.28
CA THR A 610 29.85 -12.90 12.78
C THR A 610 30.25 -12.87 11.32
N MET A 611 29.91 -11.80 10.59
CA MET A 611 30.20 -11.63 9.15
C MET A 611 29.68 -12.77 8.27
N VAL A 612 28.52 -13.33 8.64
CA VAL A 612 27.84 -14.36 7.84
C VAL A 612 26.54 -13.83 7.25
N LEU A 613 26.18 -14.36 6.09
CA LEU A 613 24.85 -14.17 5.51
C LEU A 613 23.82 -14.94 6.33
N LEU A 614 22.93 -14.23 7.01
CA LEU A 614 21.86 -14.81 7.80
C LEU A 614 20.71 -15.30 6.91
N LYS A 615 20.31 -14.45 5.96
CA LYS A 615 19.19 -14.75 5.07
C LYS A 615 19.31 -14.01 3.75
N LYS A 616 18.79 -14.64 2.70
CA LYS A 616 18.66 -14.04 1.36
C LYS A 616 17.20 -14.06 0.94
N PHE A 617 16.71 -12.91 0.49
CA PHE A 617 15.33 -12.74 0.02
C PHE A 617 15.32 -12.57 -1.49
N THR A 618 14.34 -13.18 -2.15
CA THR A 618 14.06 -12.92 -3.56
C THR A 618 12.96 -11.89 -3.64
N VAL A 619 13.26 -10.76 -4.27
CA VAL A 619 12.40 -9.57 -4.32
C VAL A 619 11.11 -9.85 -5.10
N SER A 620 11.25 -10.43 -6.29
CA SER A 620 10.13 -10.76 -7.16
C SER A 620 10.31 -12.12 -7.84
N VAL A 621 9.19 -12.80 -8.02
CA VAL A 621 9.04 -14.05 -8.77
C VAL A 621 8.43 -13.82 -10.17
N ASN A 622 8.08 -12.57 -10.47
CA ASN A 622 7.40 -12.13 -11.67
C ASN A 622 8.32 -12.16 -12.90
N LEU A 623 7.89 -12.87 -13.93
CA LEU A 623 8.56 -13.05 -15.21
C LEU A 623 8.17 -11.99 -16.23
N SER A 624 7.14 -11.18 -15.94
CA SER A 624 6.87 -9.95 -16.68
C SER A 624 7.95 -8.89 -16.42
N LEU A 625 8.81 -9.08 -15.41
CA LEU A 625 9.99 -8.26 -15.14
C LEU A 625 11.26 -8.93 -15.66
N SER A 626 12.19 -8.09 -16.13
CA SER A 626 13.50 -8.54 -16.61
C SER A 626 14.47 -8.75 -15.44
N GLY A 627 15.22 -9.85 -15.45
CA GLY A 627 16.25 -10.12 -14.44
C GLY A 627 15.80 -10.91 -13.21
N THR A 628 14.60 -11.51 -13.19
CA THR A 628 14.17 -12.40 -12.10
C THR A 628 14.76 -13.81 -12.19
N GLN A 629 15.00 -14.30 -13.40
CA GLN A 629 15.62 -15.61 -13.64
C GLN A 629 17.10 -15.47 -13.98
N GLU A 630 17.91 -16.42 -13.52
CA GLU A 630 19.34 -16.51 -13.89
C GLU A 630 19.53 -17.29 -15.20
N PHE A 631 18.68 -18.28 -15.42
CA PHE A 631 18.66 -19.11 -16.61
C PHE A 631 17.35 -18.89 -17.35
N LEU A 632 17.44 -18.24 -18.52
CA LEU A 632 16.30 -18.07 -19.42
C LEU A 632 16.06 -19.36 -20.20
N ASN A 633 14.79 -19.63 -20.50
CA ASN A 633 14.40 -20.79 -21.29
C ASN A 633 14.77 -20.61 -22.77
N SER A 634 15.47 -21.59 -23.35
CA SER A 634 15.85 -21.57 -24.77
C SER A 634 14.65 -21.64 -25.73
N LYS A 635 13.47 -22.09 -25.27
CA LYS A 635 12.24 -22.07 -26.07
C LYS A 635 11.83 -20.66 -26.52
N LEU A 636 12.14 -19.64 -25.70
CA LEU A 636 11.82 -18.24 -25.97
C LEU A 636 12.89 -17.55 -26.83
N LEU A 637 13.92 -18.28 -27.27
CA LEU A 637 14.97 -17.77 -28.15
C LEU A 637 14.69 -18.23 -29.58
N THR A 638 14.24 -17.30 -30.40
CA THR A 638 13.99 -17.51 -31.83
C THR A 638 15.24 -17.18 -32.66
N GLU A 639 15.22 -17.47 -33.96
CA GLU A 639 16.28 -17.05 -34.89
C GLU A 639 16.42 -15.52 -34.99
N ALA A 640 15.35 -14.77 -34.74
CA ALA A 640 15.32 -13.32 -34.74
C ALA A 640 15.70 -12.71 -33.36
N GLY A 641 16.13 -13.55 -32.40
CA GLY A 641 16.42 -13.15 -31.02
C GLY A 641 15.34 -13.57 -30.03
N PRO A 642 15.36 -13.06 -28.79
CA PRO A 642 14.35 -13.39 -27.80
C PRO A 642 12.95 -12.94 -28.24
N GLU A 643 11.96 -13.82 -28.12
CA GLU A 643 10.55 -13.56 -28.48
C GLU A 643 10.02 -12.31 -27.75
N GLY A 644 10.32 -12.19 -26.46
CA GLY A 644 9.93 -11.05 -25.63
C GLY A 644 10.60 -9.71 -25.98
N LEU A 645 11.36 -9.62 -27.07
CA LEU A 645 11.97 -8.37 -27.60
C LEU A 645 11.36 -7.97 -28.96
N LEU A 646 10.62 -8.86 -29.65
CA LEU A 646 10.00 -8.58 -30.95
C LEU A 646 8.84 -7.60 -30.80
N ASP A 647 8.81 -6.50 -31.56
CA ASP A 647 7.80 -5.46 -31.35
C ASP A 647 6.38 -5.88 -31.80
N ASP A 648 5.51 -6.14 -30.82
CA ASP A 648 4.12 -6.56 -31.04
C ASP A 648 3.13 -5.37 -31.03
N GLN A 649 3.62 -4.13 -30.87
CA GLN A 649 2.74 -2.95 -30.77
C GLN A 649 1.86 -2.76 -32.00
N GLY A 650 2.32 -3.16 -33.19
CA GLY A 650 1.55 -3.11 -34.43
C GLY A 650 0.27 -3.94 -34.42
N GLU A 651 0.18 -4.95 -33.55
CA GLU A 651 -0.97 -5.86 -33.42
C GLU A 651 -2.08 -5.29 -32.52
N ALA A 652 -1.80 -4.20 -31.79
CA ALA A 652 -2.79 -3.59 -30.91
C ALA A 652 -3.98 -3.02 -31.70
N SER A 653 -5.19 -3.15 -31.16
CA SER A 653 -6.40 -2.61 -31.80
C SER A 653 -6.43 -1.08 -31.83
N ASP A 654 -5.90 -0.47 -30.77
CA ASP A 654 -6.08 0.95 -30.48
C ASP A 654 -4.89 1.75 -31.00
N LEU A 655 -5.15 2.89 -31.63
CA LEU A 655 -4.10 3.71 -32.23
C LEU A 655 -3.09 4.19 -31.18
N GLU A 656 -3.55 4.61 -30.01
CA GLU A 656 -2.67 5.07 -28.92
C GLU A 656 -1.73 3.99 -28.40
N ALA A 657 -2.13 2.72 -28.48
CA ALA A 657 -1.30 1.58 -28.11
C ALA A 657 -0.30 1.19 -29.22
N ARG A 658 -0.61 1.50 -30.50
CA ARG A 658 0.29 1.27 -31.64
C ARG A 658 1.36 2.35 -31.81
N ILE A 659 1.12 3.58 -31.33
CA ILE A 659 2.07 4.68 -31.48
C ILE A 659 3.20 4.51 -30.47
N ASP A 660 4.42 4.30 -30.99
CA ASP A 660 5.64 4.41 -30.19
C ASP A 660 6.15 5.87 -30.17
N ARG A 661 6.22 6.46 -28.97
CA ARG A 661 6.81 7.78 -28.72
C ARG A 661 8.15 7.69 -27.96
N SER A 662 8.72 6.49 -27.82
CA SER A 662 9.94 6.27 -27.06
C SER A 662 11.14 6.97 -27.71
N LEU A 663 12.00 7.55 -26.87
CA LEU A 663 13.23 8.19 -27.33
C LEU A 663 14.38 7.17 -27.38
N PRO A 664 15.10 7.05 -28.52
CA PRO A 664 16.24 6.15 -28.62
C PRO A 664 17.32 6.45 -27.58
N GLY A 665 17.74 5.43 -26.83
CA GLY A 665 18.84 5.53 -25.87
C GLY A 665 18.47 6.14 -24.50
N SER A 666 17.21 6.50 -24.27
CA SER A 666 16.76 6.97 -22.96
C SER A 666 16.74 5.82 -21.95
N LYS A 667 17.46 5.98 -20.83
CA LYS A 667 17.51 4.99 -19.73
C LYS A 667 16.73 5.44 -18.47
N ARG A 668 16.42 6.73 -18.34
CA ARG A 668 15.76 7.33 -17.18
C ARG A 668 14.87 8.48 -17.64
N GLY A 669 13.69 8.62 -17.02
CA GLY A 669 12.85 9.81 -17.15
C GLY A 669 11.91 9.89 -18.35
N ASP A 670 11.98 9.00 -19.34
CA ASP A 670 11.01 8.99 -20.45
C ASP A 670 9.68 8.34 -19.99
N PRO A 671 8.53 9.06 -20.06
CA PRO A 671 7.22 8.49 -19.74
C PRO A 671 6.76 7.37 -20.70
N SER A 672 7.32 7.30 -21.92
CA SER A 672 6.92 6.31 -22.95
C SER A 672 7.82 5.07 -22.97
N ALA A 673 9.10 5.20 -22.64
CA ALA A 673 10.11 4.12 -22.78
C ALA A 673 9.98 2.96 -21.76
N ARG A 674 9.04 3.02 -20.80
CA ARG A 674 8.98 2.08 -19.66
C ARG A 674 8.08 0.86 -19.85
N LYS A 675 7.50 0.65 -21.04
CA LYS A 675 6.39 -0.30 -21.20
C LYS A 675 6.79 -1.77 -21.29
N ARG A 676 8.02 -2.11 -21.73
CA ARG A 676 8.38 -3.52 -21.97
C ARG A 676 9.41 -4.04 -20.98
N MET A 677 8.93 -4.87 -20.06
CA MET A 677 9.72 -5.65 -19.08
C MET A 677 10.74 -4.81 -18.30
N ALA A 678 10.24 -4.03 -17.34
CA ALA A 678 11.08 -3.29 -16.41
C ALA A 678 12.08 -4.21 -15.69
N GLU A 679 13.29 -3.70 -15.44
CA GLU A 679 14.34 -4.44 -14.75
C GLU A 679 14.03 -4.57 -13.26
N VAL A 680 14.31 -5.73 -12.65
CA VAL A 680 14.25 -5.87 -11.20
C VAL A 680 15.48 -5.23 -10.57
N ARG A 681 15.23 -4.31 -9.66
CA ARG A 681 16.23 -3.67 -8.81
C ARG A 681 15.61 -3.30 -7.47
N VAL A 682 16.47 -3.11 -6.48
CA VAL A 682 16.13 -2.57 -5.17
C VAL A 682 16.90 -1.26 -5.01
N ASN A 683 16.18 -0.15 -5.11
CA ASN A 683 16.80 1.18 -5.12
C ASN A 683 17.05 1.70 -3.71
N GLY A 684 16.15 1.39 -2.77
CA GLY A 684 16.27 1.79 -1.37
C GLY A 684 15.78 0.69 -0.44
N VAL A 685 16.39 0.61 0.74
CA VAL A 685 16.00 -0.29 1.82
C VAL A 685 15.99 0.47 3.14
N ALA A 686 15.09 0.14 4.05
CA ALA A 686 15.10 0.69 5.41
C ALA A 686 14.54 -0.32 6.42
N PHE A 687 15.12 -0.33 7.62
CA PHE A 687 14.52 -1.02 8.76
C PHE A 687 13.44 -0.15 9.38
N SER A 688 12.37 -0.79 9.85
CA SER A 688 11.40 -0.13 10.71
C SER A 688 12.10 0.31 12.00
N PRO A 689 11.89 1.55 12.45
CA PRO A 689 12.29 2.04 13.78
C PRO A 689 11.89 1.11 14.94
N ASN A 690 10.83 0.32 14.77
CA ASN A 690 10.32 -0.63 15.75
C ASN A 690 11.09 -1.96 15.78
N GLY A 691 12.02 -2.18 14.86
CA GLY A 691 12.87 -3.38 14.81
C GLY A 691 12.14 -4.68 14.50
N THR A 692 10.89 -4.67 14.03
CA THR A 692 10.13 -5.89 13.71
C THR A 692 9.97 -6.12 12.21
N ALA A 693 10.24 -5.12 11.40
CA ALA A 693 10.07 -5.15 9.96
C ALA A 693 11.18 -4.38 9.25
N PHE A 694 11.33 -4.64 7.96
CA PHE A 694 12.06 -3.79 7.03
C PHE A 694 11.25 -3.68 5.75
N CYS A 695 11.54 -2.65 4.96
CA CYS A 695 10.95 -2.49 3.65
C CYS A 695 12.02 -2.26 2.57
N ALA A 696 11.65 -2.57 1.34
CA ALA A 696 12.51 -2.43 0.17
C ALA A 696 11.70 -1.88 -1.00
N ALA A 697 12.17 -0.76 -1.57
CA ALA A 697 11.60 -0.19 -2.78
C ALA A 697 12.12 -0.96 -3.99
N SER A 698 11.23 -1.75 -4.60
CA SER A 698 11.48 -2.46 -5.85
C SER A 698 10.66 -1.87 -6.98
N THR A 699 10.88 -2.35 -8.21
CA THR A 699 10.11 -1.95 -9.38
C THR A 699 8.67 -2.43 -9.37
N GLU A 700 8.33 -3.46 -8.58
CA GLU A 700 6.92 -3.85 -8.35
C GLU A 700 6.18 -2.92 -7.39
N GLY A 701 6.92 -2.26 -6.49
CA GLY A 701 6.36 -1.55 -5.36
C GLY A 701 7.24 -1.68 -4.11
N LEU A 702 6.69 -1.26 -2.99
CA LEU A 702 7.34 -1.22 -1.69
C LEU A 702 7.05 -2.52 -0.93
N LEU A 703 8.00 -3.45 -0.91
CA LEU A 703 7.86 -4.73 -0.23
C LEU A 703 8.12 -4.55 1.26
N ILE A 704 7.20 -5.00 2.11
CA ILE A 704 7.37 -5.03 3.56
C ILE A 704 7.56 -6.47 4.02
N TYR A 705 8.67 -6.69 4.72
CA TYR A 705 8.99 -7.95 5.37
C TYR A 705 8.92 -7.75 6.88
N SER A 706 8.20 -8.61 7.58
CA SER A 706 8.02 -8.54 9.04
C SER A 706 8.34 -9.87 9.71
N LEU A 707 8.64 -9.82 11.01
CA LEU A 707 8.79 -11.00 11.85
C LEU A 707 7.40 -11.51 12.27
N ASP A 708 7.03 -12.71 11.83
CA ASP A 708 5.80 -13.36 12.31
C ASP A 708 6.12 -14.23 13.52
N SER A 709 5.76 -13.72 14.71
CA SER A 709 5.95 -14.45 15.97
C SER A 709 4.77 -15.35 16.34
N THR A 710 3.67 -15.31 15.59
CA THR A 710 2.44 -16.02 15.96
C THR A 710 2.41 -17.46 15.45
N VAL A 711 2.97 -17.69 14.26
CA VAL A 711 2.95 -19.01 13.59
C VAL A 711 4.09 -19.92 14.07
N GLN A 712 5.18 -19.35 14.58
CA GLN A 712 6.37 -20.10 14.98
C GLN A 712 6.47 -20.26 16.50
N PHE A 713 6.49 -21.51 16.97
CA PHE A 713 6.84 -21.79 18.36
C PHE A 713 8.33 -21.59 18.58
N ASP A 714 8.69 -20.59 19.39
CA ASP A 714 10.08 -20.23 19.69
C ASP A 714 10.23 -19.86 21.18
N PRO A 715 10.49 -20.86 22.04
CA PRO A 715 10.56 -20.66 23.47
C PRO A 715 11.89 -20.03 23.91
N PHE A 716 11.90 -19.42 25.09
CA PHE A 716 13.06 -18.82 25.72
C PHE A 716 13.39 -19.55 27.03
N ASP A 717 14.55 -20.20 27.10
CA ASP A 717 15.07 -20.86 28.31
C ASP A 717 14.02 -21.76 29.00
N LEU A 718 13.54 -22.77 28.26
CA LEU A 718 12.41 -23.61 28.64
C LEU A 718 12.83 -24.82 29.49
N ASN A 719 12.05 -25.10 30.55
CA ASN A 719 12.18 -26.32 31.36
C ASN A 719 11.09 -27.34 31.01
N MET A 720 11.35 -28.62 31.30
CA MET A 720 10.43 -29.73 31.00
C MET A 720 9.06 -29.64 31.71
N GLU A 721 9.02 -29.00 32.88
CA GLU A 721 7.79 -28.81 33.67
C GLU A 721 6.88 -27.67 33.15
N ILE A 722 7.43 -26.80 32.29
CA ILE A 722 6.73 -25.61 31.82
C ILE A 722 5.87 -25.97 30.61
N THR A 723 4.57 -26.05 30.81
CA THR A 723 3.56 -26.27 29.77
C THR A 723 2.43 -25.24 29.89
N PRO A 724 1.63 -24.99 28.83
CA PRO A 724 0.48 -24.09 28.94
C PRO A 724 -0.49 -24.49 30.05
N ALA A 725 -0.75 -25.80 30.21
CA ALA A 725 -1.60 -26.32 31.27
C ALA A 725 -1.02 -26.06 32.67
N SER A 726 0.28 -26.25 32.86
CA SER A 726 0.96 -25.94 34.13
C SER A 726 0.93 -24.44 34.44
N THR A 727 1.18 -23.58 33.44
CA THR A 727 1.10 -22.11 33.60
C THR A 727 -0.30 -21.68 34.04
N LEU A 728 -1.35 -22.24 33.43
CA LEU A 728 -2.73 -21.97 33.82
C LEU A 728 -3.09 -22.53 35.20
N ALA A 729 -2.54 -23.70 35.58
CA ALA A 729 -2.73 -24.26 36.91
C ALA A 729 -2.10 -23.37 38.00
N VAL A 730 -0.88 -22.89 37.81
CA VAL A 730 -0.22 -21.93 38.73
C VAL A 730 -1.04 -20.64 38.84
N LEU A 731 -1.57 -20.15 37.73
CA LEU A 731 -2.38 -18.94 37.69
C LEU A 731 -3.71 -19.09 38.45
N GLN A 732 -4.43 -20.19 38.24
CA GLN A 732 -5.79 -20.37 38.77
C GLN A 732 -5.80 -20.97 40.18
N GLN A 733 -4.93 -21.93 40.46
CA GLN A 733 -4.89 -22.68 41.72
C GLN A 733 -3.96 -22.03 42.74
N GLU A 734 -2.72 -21.75 42.35
CA GLU A 734 -1.69 -21.20 43.25
C GLU A 734 -1.78 -19.67 43.39
N LYS A 735 -2.35 -18.98 42.38
CA LYS A 735 -2.39 -17.51 42.27
C LYS A 735 -1.02 -16.84 42.36
N ASP A 736 0.04 -17.54 41.96
CA ASP A 736 1.38 -16.95 41.83
C ASP A 736 1.51 -16.29 40.45
N TYR A 737 1.19 -14.99 40.42
CA TYR A 737 1.17 -14.17 39.21
C TYR A 737 2.54 -13.99 38.57
N LEU A 738 3.59 -13.81 39.39
CA LEU A 738 4.96 -13.63 38.89
C LEU A 738 5.43 -14.90 38.18
N LYS A 739 5.27 -16.05 38.85
CA LYS A 739 5.68 -17.35 38.30
C LYS A 739 4.91 -17.66 37.04
N ALA A 740 3.59 -17.47 37.02
CA ALA A 740 2.77 -17.67 35.83
C ALA A 740 3.22 -16.77 34.65
N LEU A 741 3.52 -15.50 34.91
CA LEU A 741 3.95 -14.56 33.87
C LEU A 741 5.33 -14.92 33.31
N VAL A 742 6.28 -15.29 34.16
CA VAL A 742 7.62 -15.74 33.73
C VAL A 742 7.51 -17.05 32.93
N MET A 743 6.68 -18.01 33.36
CA MET A 743 6.43 -19.25 32.61
C MET A 743 5.84 -18.96 31.23
N ALA A 744 4.90 -18.02 31.12
CA ALA A 744 4.33 -17.60 29.85
C ALA A 744 5.38 -16.96 28.92
N PHE A 745 6.26 -16.09 29.45
CA PHE A 745 7.34 -15.50 28.66
C PHE A 745 8.46 -16.47 28.27
N ARG A 746 8.63 -17.56 29.03
CA ARG A 746 9.52 -18.68 28.67
C ARG A 746 8.93 -19.54 27.56
N LEU A 747 7.63 -19.83 27.60
CA LEU A 747 6.93 -20.50 26.49
C LEU A 747 6.86 -19.61 25.25
N ASN A 748 6.80 -18.29 25.44
CA ASN A 748 6.75 -17.28 24.39
C ASN A 748 5.58 -17.46 23.41
N GLU A 749 4.42 -17.87 23.95
CA GLU A 749 3.16 -18.00 23.21
C GLU A 749 2.26 -16.79 23.48
N ALA A 750 1.94 -16.00 22.45
CA ALA A 750 1.25 -14.72 22.60
C ALA A 750 -0.13 -14.84 23.28
N GLY A 751 -0.92 -15.86 22.93
CA GLY A 751 -2.24 -16.09 23.51
C GLY A 751 -2.18 -16.45 25.00
N LEU A 752 -1.20 -17.26 25.40
CA LEU A 752 -0.98 -17.60 26.81
C LEU A 752 -0.50 -16.39 27.61
N ILE A 753 0.44 -15.60 27.05
CA ILE A 753 0.89 -14.36 27.68
C ILE A 753 -0.28 -13.40 27.87
N GLN A 754 -1.14 -13.23 26.86
CA GLN A 754 -2.34 -12.40 26.96
C GLN A 754 -3.28 -12.88 28.05
N ARG A 755 -3.53 -14.19 28.11
CA ARG A 755 -4.41 -14.78 29.12
C ARG A 755 -3.90 -14.55 30.54
N VAL A 756 -2.59 -14.66 30.74
CA VAL A 756 -1.93 -14.44 32.04
C VAL A 756 -1.90 -12.96 32.37
N PHE A 757 -1.46 -12.11 31.43
CA PHE A 757 -1.37 -10.66 31.57
C PHE A 757 -2.70 -10.03 32.00
N GLN A 758 -3.81 -10.42 31.37
CA GLN A 758 -5.16 -9.92 31.71
C GLN A 758 -5.72 -10.51 33.02
N ALA A 759 -5.19 -11.63 33.50
CA ALA A 759 -5.66 -12.26 34.74
C ALA A 759 -5.03 -11.67 36.00
N ILE A 760 -3.88 -10.99 35.88
CA ILE A 760 -3.19 -10.35 37.00
C ILE A 760 -4.00 -9.10 37.41
N PRO A 761 -4.38 -8.96 38.69
CA PRO A 761 -5.11 -7.79 39.15
C PRO A 761 -4.22 -6.54 39.14
N TYR A 762 -4.81 -5.37 38.87
CA TYR A 762 -4.06 -4.13 38.75
C TYR A 762 -3.34 -3.70 40.05
N THR A 763 -3.81 -4.17 41.21
CA THR A 763 -3.18 -3.93 42.52
C THR A 763 -1.82 -4.61 42.65
N ASP A 764 -1.67 -5.78 42.01
CA ASP A 764 -0.50 -6.65 42.18
C ASP A 764 0.55 -6.40 41.09
N ILE A 765 0.25 -5.53 40.10
CA ILE A 765 1.20 -5.14 39.03
C ILE A 765 2.51 -4.64 39.64
N GLY A 766 2.45 -3.79 40.66
CA GLY A 766 3.65 -3.25 41.31
C GLY A 766 4.55 -4.35 41.89
N LEU A 767 3.96 -5.33 42.57
CA LEU A 767 4.69 -6.45 43.18
C LEU A 767 5.30 -7.36 42.12
N VAL A 768 4.53 -7.69 41.07
CA VAL A 768 5.00 -8.53 39.96
C VAL A 768 6.17 -7.85 39.24
N VAL A 769 6.04 -6.55 38.92
CA VAL A 769 7.09 -5.79 38.22
C VAL A 769 8.35 -5.61 39.06
N GLU A 770 8.19 -5.42 40.38
CA GLU A 770 9.31 -5.29 41.31
C GLU A 770 10.19 -6.55 41.35
N GLN A 771 9.56 -7.72 41.34
CA GLN A 771 10.25 -9.01 41.38
C GLN A 771 10.55 -9.57 39.97
N PHE A 772 10.18 -8.84 38.91
CA PHE A 772 10.32 -9.32 37.54
C PHE A 772 11.80 -9.36 37.11
N PRO A 773 12.29 -10.47 36.52
CA PRO A 773 13.69 -10.56 36.13
C PRO A 773 14.02 -9.62 34.96
N THR A 774 15.14 -8.90 35.06
CA THR A 774 15.59 -7.89 34.08
C THR A 774 15.79 -8.43 32.66
N VAL A 775 16.08 -9.73 32.51
CA VAL A 775 16.23 -10.41 31.21
C VAL A 775 14.95 -10.35 30.37
N TYR A 776 13.79 -10.38 31.01
CA TYR A 776 12.49 -10.36 30.32
C TYR A 776 11.89 -8.95 30.18
N VAL A 777 12.47 -7.93 30.82
CA VAL A 777 11.92 -6.56 30.86
C VAL A 777 11.76 -5.97 29.46
N ALA A 778 12.74 -6.15 28.57
CA ALA A 778 12.64 -5.66 27.20
C ALA A 778 11.46 -6.31 26.44
N ARG A 779 11.26 -7.62 26.59
CA ARG A 779 10.14 -8.34 25.95
C ARG A 779 8.79 -7.93 26.55
N LEU A 780 8.73 -7.75 27.87
CA LEU A 780 7.54 -7.26 28.55
C LEU A 780 7.19 -5.83 28.12
N LEU A 781 8.16 -4.92 28.02
CA LEU A 781 7.93 -3.55 27.50
C LEU A 781 7.37 -3.56 26.09
N ARG A 782 7.96 -4.35 25.18
CA ARG A 782 7.45 -4.52 23.81
C ARG A 782 6.03 -5.07 23.81
N TYR A 783 5.75 -6.08 24.64
CA TYR A 783 4.44 -6.70 24.74
C TYR A 783 3.38 -5.73 25.26
N VAL A 784 3.66 -5.02 26.36
CA VAL A 784 2.73 -4.04 26.94
C VAL A 784 2.48 -2.90 25.97
N ALA A 785 3.51 -2.41 25.26
CA ALA A 785 3.32 -1.37 24.26
C ALA A 785 2.41 -1.82 23.10
N ALA A 786 2.58 -3.05 22.62
CA ALA A 786 1.69 -3.62 21.62
C ALA A 786 0.24 -3.79 22.15
N GLN A 787 0.07 -4.19 23.42
CA GLN A 787 -1.26 -4.25 24.04
C GLN A 787 -1.89 -2.87 24.22
N THR A 788 -1.12 -1.82 24.51
CA THR A 788 -1.64 -0.45 24.56
C THR A 788 -2.17 0.02 23.20
N GLU A 789 -1.55 -0.41 22.10
CA GLU A 789 -1.98 -0.02 20.74
C GLU A 789 -3.15 -0.87 20.21
N GLN A 790 -3.25 -2.15 20.60
CA GLN A 790 -4.20 -3.11 20.03
C GLN A 790 -5.40 -3.38 20.94
N SER A 791 -5.23 -3.35 22.26
CA SER A 791 -6.26 -3.75 23.21
C SER A 791 -7.07 -2.54 23.70
N PRO A 792 -8.35 -2.73 24.05
CA PRO A 792 -9.16 -1.66 24.63
C PRO A 792 -8.80 -1.36 26.11
N HIS A 793 -7.90 -2.13 26.73
CA HIS A 793 -7.56 -2.01 28.16
C HIS A 793 -6.47 -0.97 28.41
N VAL A 794 -6.74 0.29 28.06
CA VAL A 794 -5.74 1.38 28.05
C VAL A 794 -5.19 1.67 29.43
N GLU A 795 -6.04 1.94 30.44
CA GLU A 795 -5.60 2.26 31.80
C GLU A 795 -4.76 1.15 32.41
N PHE A 796 -5.19 -0.10 32.22
CA PHE A 796 -4.46 -1.28 32.68
C PHE A 796 -3.03 -1.31 32.12
N CYS A 797 -2.88 -1.13 30.80
CA CYS A 797 -1.56 -1.12 30.17
C CYS A 797 -0.71 0.09 30.59
N LEU A 798 -1.31 1.26 30.81
CA LEU A 798 -0.60 2.43 31.32
C LEU A 798 -0.08 2.23 32.75
N LEU A 799 -0.82 1.54 33.62
CA LEU A 799 -0.34 1.15 34.95
C LEU A 799 0.87 0.23 34.86
N TRP A 800 0.87 -0.73 33.92
CA TRP A 800 2.01 -1.58 33.64
C TRP A 800 3.23 -0.79 33.16
N ILE A 801 3.05 0.11 32.18
CA ILE A 801 4.15 0.96 31.67
C ILE A 801 4.73 1.81 32.80
N LYS A 802 3.86 2.45 33.60
CA LYS A 802 4.28 3.24 34.75
C LYS A 802 5.11 2.41 35.74
N ALA A 803 4.59 1.26 36.19
CA ALA A 803 5.29 0.41 37.15
C ALA A 803 6.66 -0.07 36.60
N LEU A 804 6.73 -0.42 35.31
CA LEU A 804 7.95 -0.87 34.65
C LEU A 804 9.01 0.23 34.59
N VAL A 805 8.62 1.43 34.19
CA VAL A 805 9.54 2.57 34.08
C VAL A 805 9.96 3.07 35.46
N ASP A 806 9.04 3.13 36.43
CA ASP A 806 9.33 3.56 37.81
C ASP A 806 10.34 2.61 38.48
N LYS A 807 10.19 1.28 38.29
CA LYS A 807 11.10 0.29 38.90
C LYS A 807 12.42 0.14 38.16
N HIS A 808 12.37 -0.02 36.83
CA HIS A 808 13.52 -0.40 36.02
C HIS A 808 14.18 0.79 35.29
N GLY A 809 13.78 2.03 35.59
CA GLY A 809 14.27 3.25 34.93
C GLY A 809 15.80 3.39 34.89
N GLY A 810 16.49 3.18 36.02
CA GLY A 810 17.95 3.25 36.08
C GLY A 810 18.65 2.21 35.18
N TRP A 811 18.07 1.01 35.05
CA TRP A 811 18.57 -0.03 34.16
C TRP A 811 18.34 0.31 32.67
N LEU A 812 17.17 0.89 32.35
CA LEU A 812 16.82 1.33 31.00
C LEU A 812 17.76 2.44 30.51
N THR A 813 18.07 3.42 31.36
CA THR A 813 19.01 4.50 31.01
C THR A 813 20.43 3.97 30.81
N ALA A 814 20.90 3.07 31.69
CA ALA A 814 22.22 2.47 31.57
C ALA A 814 22.39 1.62 30.31
N ASN A 815 21.32 0.96 29.85
CA ASN A 815 21.33 0.08 28.68
C ASN A 815 20.58 0.66 27.47
N ARG A 816 20.56 1.99 27.31
CA ARG A 816 19.79 2.67 26.26
C ARG A 816 20.00 2.08 24.87
N SER A 817 21.24 1.76 24.50
CA SER A 817 21.54 1.19 23.17
C SER A 817 20.86 -0.16 22.89
N LYS A 818 20.61 -0.97 23.93
CA LYS A 818 19.97 -2.28 23.79
C LYS A 818 18.45 -2.22 23.82
N VAL A 819 17.89 -1.21 24.47
CA VAL A 819 16.44 -1.10 24.75
C VAL A 819 15.81 0.10 24.01
N ASP A 820 16.54 0.75 23.10
CA ASP A 820 16.08 1.95 22.40
C ASP A 820 14.82 1.67 21.57
N VAL A 821 14.76 0.50 20.95
CA VAL A 821 13.62 0.05 20.14
C VAL A 821 12.37 -0.10 21.02
N GLU A 822 12.48 -0.78 22.16
CA GLU A 822 11.39 -1.00 23.09
C GLU A 822 10.90 0.33 23.69
N LEU A 823 11.81 1.22 24.07
CA LEU A 823 11.47 2.56 24.56
C LEU A 823 10.76 3.39 23.50
N ARG A 824 11.15 3.27 22.23
CA ARG A 824 10.51 3.97 21.12
C ARG A 824 9.08 3.50 20.89
N ILE A 825 8.84 2.18 20.92
CA ILE A 825 7.49 1.61 20.77
C ILE A 825 6.61 2.04 21.96
N VAL A 826 7.14 2.02 23.20
CA VAL A 826 6.42 2.50 24.38
C VAL A 826 6.09 4.00 24.26
N ALA A 827 7.08 4.83 23.88
CA ALA A 827 6.88 6.26 23.71
C ALA A 827 5.81 6.56 22.66
N ARG A 828 5.83 5.82 21.54
CA ARG A 828 4.81 5.91 20.50
C ARG A 828 3.43 5.52 21.00
N ALA A 829 3.29 4.37 21.66
CA ALA A 829 2.02 3.90 22.19
C ALA A 829 1.39 4.92 23.16
N VAL A 830 2.20 5.49 24.05
CA VAL A 830 1.75 6.54 24.98
C VAL A 830 1.41 7.85 24.25
N THR A 831 2.18 8.22 23.22
CA THR A 831 1.90 9.41 22.40
C THR A 831 0.56 9.27 21.67
N LYS A 832 0.29 8.10 21.10
CA LYS A 832 -1.00 7.77 20.47
C LYS A 832 -2.16 7.96 21.44
N MET A 833 -2.08 7.38 22.64
CA MET A 833 -3.14 7.53 23.66
C MET A 833 -3.31 8.97 24.13
N LYS A 834 -2.20 9.73 24.26
CA LYS A 834 -2.23 11.14 24.63
C LYS A 834 -2.96 11.97 23.57
N ASP A 835 -2.64 11.75 22.30
CA ASP A 835 -3.18 12.55 21.19
C ASP A 835 -4.63 12.18 20.87
N GLU A 836 -5.02 10.91 21.02
CA GLU A 836 -6.39 10.43 20.75
C GLU A 836 -7.37 10.76 21.89
N ILE A 837 -7.03 10.44 23.15
CA ILE A 837 -8.01 10.45 24.25
C ILE A 837 -7.89 11.72 25.09
N ARG A 838 -6.68 12.03 25.57
CA ARG A 838 -6.49 13.13 26.54
C ARG A 838 -6.86 14.48 25.92
N ARG A 839 -6.48 14.71 24.66
CA ARG A 839 -6.81 15.96 23.96
C ARG A 839 -8.33 16.19 23.93
N LEU A 840 -9.11 15.19 23.54
CA LEU A 840 -10.56 15.27 23.53
C LEU A 840 -11.15 15.45 24.93
N ALA A 841 -10.60 14.79 25.94
CA ALA A 841 -11.05 14.93 27.32
C ALA A 841 -10.82 16.35 27.85
N ASP A 842 -9.63 16.93 27.63
CA ASP A 842 -9.29 18.30 28.05
C ASP A 842 -10.19 19.32 27.31
N GLU A 843 -10.37 19.17 25.99
CA GLU A 843 -11.28 20.02 25.19
C GLU A 843 -12.73 19.96 25.70
N ASN A 844 -13.23 18.76 26.00
CA ASN A 844 -14.58 18.55 26.52
C ASN A 844 -14.76 19.17 27.93
N VAL A 845 -13.80 18.97 28.83
CA VAL A 845 -13.87 19.52 30.19
C VAL A 845 -13.88 21.05 30.15
N TYR A 846 -13.01 21.67 29.35
CA TYR A 846 -12.99 23.12 29.21
C TYR A 846 -14.28 23.67 28.58
N MET A 847 -14.85 22.97 27.60
CA MET A 847 -16.13 23.35 27.01
C MET A 847 -17.28 23.27 28.03
N VAL A 848 -17.32 22.19 28.82
CA VAL A 848 -18.33 22.01 29.87
C VAL A 848 -18.19 23.08 30.95
N ASP A 849 -16.98 23.36 31.42
CA ASP A 849 -16.72 24.39 32.43
C ASP A 849 -17.10 25.78 31.92
N TYR A 850 -16.82 26.08 30.64
CA TYR A 850 -17.20 27.34 30.01
C TYR A 850 -18.73 27.51 29.95
N LEU A 851 -19.46 26.50 29.46
CA LEU A 851 -20.91 26.51 29.40
C LEU A 851 -21.55 26.62 30.79
N LEU A 852 -20.99 25.93 31.79
CA LEU A 852 -21.48 25.96 33.17
C LEU A 852 -21.16 27.29 33.87
N GLY A 853 -20.05 27.93 33.51
CA GLY A 853 -19.66 29.27 33.96
C GLY A 853 -20.67 30.34 33.54
N GLN A 854 -21.10 30.35 32.27
CA GLN A 854 -22.12 31.28 31.78
C GLN A 854 -23.48 31.10 32.47
N ALA A 855 -23.87 29.85 32.75
CA ALA A 855 -25.11 29.55 33.47
C ALA A 855 -25.09 30.08 34.91
N ARG A 856 -23.92 30.12 35.56
CA ARG A 856 -23.75 30.67 36.92
C ARG A 856 -23.75 32.19 36.98
N GLU A 857 -23.38 32.89 35.90
CA GLU A 857 -23.43 34.36 35.82
C GLU A 857 -24.82 34.92 35.54
N LYS A 858 -25.82 34.08 35.22
CA LYS A 858 -27.24 34.46 35.13
C LYS A 858 -28.11 33.95 36.32
N PRO A 859 -27.82 34.28 37.60
CA PRO A 859 -28.71 33.91 38.71
C PRO A 859 -29.96 34.79 38.79
N GLY A 860 -30.03 35.92 38.07
CA GLY A 860 -31.14 36.88 38.14
C GLY A 860 -32.43 36.46 37.43
N GLU A 861 -32.36 35.63 36.38
CA GLU A 861 -33.56 35.19 35.63
C GLU A 861 -34.17 33.89 36.17
N THR A 862 -33.38 33.07 36.86
CA THR A 862 -33.84 31.79 37.41
C THR A 862 -34.63 31.94 38.72
N GLN A 863 -34.37 32.97 39.53
CA GLN A 863 -35.20 33.28 40.71
C GLN A 863 -36.59 33.84 40.31
N ALA A 864 -36.67 34.63 39.24
CA ALA A 864 -37.95 35.17 38.74
C ALA A 864 -38.90 34.06 38.23
N LEU A 865 -38.36 32.99 37.65
CA LEU A 865 -39.14 31.84 37.18
C LEU A 865 -39.62 30.92 38.31
N LEU A 866 -38.87 30.84 39.42
CA LEU A 866 -39.27 30.07 40.60
C LEU A 866 -40.37 30.77 41.41
N GLU A 867 -40.30 32.10 41.57
CA GLU A 867 -41.38 32.87 42.22
C GLU A 867 -42.66 32.92 41.39
N TRP A 868 -42.57 32.90 40.05
CA TRP A 868 -43.74 32.86 39.17
C TRP A 868 -44.53 31.54 39.24
N SER A 869 -43.90 30.45 39.71
CA SER A 869 -44.56 29.15 39.90
C SER A 869 -45.36 29.03 41.19
N ALA A 870 -45.10 29.89 42.18
CA ALA A 870 -45.73 29.83 43.52
C ALA A 870 -47.02 30.67 43.63
N GLN A 871 -47.40 31.41 42.58
CA GLN A 871 -48.50 32.39 42.60
C GLN A 871 -49.71 32.00 41.73
N LYS A 872 -49.95 30.69 41.54
CA LYS A 872 -51.18 30.17 40.89
C LYS A 872 -52.06 29.41 41.89
N ASP A 873 -52.65 30.15 42.82
CA ASP A 873 -53.95 29.82 43.41
C ASP A 873 -54.67 31.14 43.74
N GLY A 874 -55.61 31.55 42.89
CA GLY A 874 -56.57 32.62 43.20
C GLY A 874 -56.79 33.71 42.15
N GLU A 875 -57.80 33.48 41.31
CA GLU A 875 -58.71 34.44 40.65
C GLU A 875 -58.24 35.55 39.68
N VAL A 876 -59.00 35.61 38.59
CA VAL A 876 -58.93 36.50 37.42
C VAL A 876 -59.55 37.87 37.72
N LYS A 877 -58.98 38.97 37.19
CA LYS A 877 -59.77 40.15 36.76
C LYS A 877 -59.07 41.08 35.75
N ALA A 878 -59.70 41.15 34.57
CA ALA A 878 -60.00 42.31 33.70
C ALA A 878 -58.89 43.20 33.08
N LEU A 879 -58.84 43.17 31.73
CA LEU A 879 -58.45 44.24 30.78
C LEU A 879 -59.47 45.43 30.87
N PRO A 880 -59.27 46.67 30.31
CA PRO A 880 -58.56 46.98 29.04
C PRO A 880 -57.88 48.38 28.85
N SER A 881 -57.34 48.56 27.63
CA SER A 881 -57.25 49.77 26.75
C SER A 881 -56.25 50.93 26.97
N SER A 882 -55.39 51.05 25.93
CA SER A 882 -55.07 52.23 25.08
C SER A 882 -54.04 53.30 25.48
N GLU A 883 -53.27 53.66 24.43
CA GLU A 883 -52.53 54.91 24.13
C GLU A 883 -51.00 55.00 24.38
N THR A 884 -50.26 54.75 23.28
CA THR A 884 -49.23 55.61 22.64
C THR A 884 -48.25 56.44 23.48
N GLN A 885 -46.95 56.11 23.41
CA GLN A 885 -45.88 56.88 22.73
C GLN A 885 -44.49 56.47 23.26
N GLY A 886 -43.51 56.35 22.34
CA GLY A 886 -42.14 56.79 22.63
C GLY A 886 -41.00 55.77 22.52
N LEU A 887 -40.30 55.86 21.37
CA LEU A 887 -38.86 55.66 21.16
C LEU A 887 -38.33 54.26 20.79
N ARG A 888 -37.82 54.24 19.55
CA ARG A 888 -37.09 53.16 18.87
C ARG A 888 -35.67 53.00 19.45
N PHE A 889 -35.24 51.75 19.52
CA PHE A 889 -33.86 51.30 19.66
C PHE A 889 -33.26 51.17 18.25
N ASP A 890 -32.48 52.16 17.84
CA ASP A 890 -31.48 52.07 16.77
C ASP A 890 -30.30 52.90 17.28
N ASP A 891 -29.38 52.25 17.98
CA ASP A 891 -27.96 52.62 18.12
C ASP A 891 -27.30 51.62 19.08
N ILE A 892 -26.03 51.28 18.81
CA ILE A 892 -25.18 50.27 19.47
C ILE A 892 -25.19 48.88 18.79
N MET A 893 -24.87 48.86 17.50
CA MET A 893 -24.05 47.81 16.86
C MET A 893 -23.22 48.47 15.74
N GLN A 894 -22.32 49.37 16.12
CA GLN A 894 -21.17 49.82 15.32
C GLN A 894 -19.99 49.91 16.27
N ASP A 895 -19.17 48.84 16.27
CA ASP A 895 -17.71 48.86 16.49
C ASP A 895 -17.24 47.42 16.72
N ALA A 896 -16.82 46.74 15.63
CA ALA A 896 -15.76 45.71 15.59
C ALA A 896 -15.72 44.94 14.24
N ALA A 897 -15.77 45.64 13.10
CA ALA A 897 -15.44 45.05 11.81
C ALA A 897 -14.63 46.05 10.99
N ALA A 898 -13.32 46.08 11.23
CA ALA A 898 -12.33 46.71 10.36
C ALA A 898 -11.03 45.87 10.40
N GLU A 899 -10.44 45.69 9.21
CA GLU A 899 -9.16 45.04 8.88
C GLU A 899 -9.21 43.50 8.77
N SER A 900 -8.97 42.84 7.63
CA SER A 900 -8.34 43.22 6.37
C SER A 900 -8.80 42.25 5.25
N GLU A 901 -9.34 42.81 4.17
CA GLU A 901 -9.41 42.18 2.86
C GLU A 901 -8.08 42.46 2.13
N GLU A 902 -7.36 41.43 1.68
CA GLU A 902 -6.34 41.58 0.63
C GLU A 902 -6.70 40.66 -0.55
N GLU A 903 -7.05 41.34 -1.64
CA GLU A 903 -7.01 41.02 -3.06
C GLU A 903 -6.55 39.60 -3.48
N TRP A 904 -7.49 38.84 -4.06
CA TRP A 904 -7.21 37.80 -5.04
C TRP A 904 -7.51 38.33 -6.43
N ILE A 905 -6.45 38.66 -7.19
CA ILE A 905 -6.52 38.85 -8.64
C ILE A 905 -6.30 37.49 -9.30
N GLY A 906 -7.31 37.02 -10.02
CA GLY A 906 -7.19 35.88 -10.91
C GLY A 906 -6.31 36.20 -12.11
N LEU A 907 -5.49 35.24 -12.50
CA LEU A 907 -4.93 35.14 -13.84
C LEU A 907 -5.14 33.72 -14.34
N GLU A 908 -5.55 33.68 -15.61
CA GLU A 908 -5.82 32.51 -16.47
C GLU A 908 -4.67 31.51 -16.56
#